data_AF-A0AAJ4D538-F1
#
_entry.id   AF-A0AAJ4D538-F1
#
_cell.length_a   1.000
_cell.length_b   1.000
_cell.length_c   1.000
_cell.angle_alpha   90.00
_cell.angle_beta   90.00
_cell.angle_gamma   90.00
#
_symmetry.space_group_name_H-M   'P 1'
#
loop_
_entity.id
_entity.type
_entity.pdbx_description
1 polymer ?
#
loop_
_entity_poly.entity_id
_entity_poly.type
_entity_poly.pdbx_seq_one_letter_code
_entity_poly.pdbx_strand_id
1 'polypeptide(L)'
;MRKIAFSIMCLVSIVLCGIIFTGNVDAASPKVEYLGQARYGDYIVGKFRVNGEIAFCVDHAKPTPATGASYGGGNAYKNEKIRAILYYGYGGPGNEVGNGDTALVATSIALDSVMNGNYSSGRDSIPGYKKLMKHAEAKDAPSTSIGFNKKSVTSKVSGNVQKSETIVFKADSKNSIKLHIPDKVTLHKDGKKYSGKTVTIKGGQSFYLTAPLDYGKSVKFQNVKPSLGKYQSLLFTASNSNYQRLGSGLLTDPEPVTDLNVKFEVRQKKINVEHIDKYTKKILEKESYTRNIGTDYSFKPKSSIKKNGDKYIPVDKKSKTGTLGNKDVTLKFYYNLQRKVTIKHVDARDNRIIKTESDLYVRGEKYSYKPKTDLKKGDYIYRPLSNEVQKGEIGSKNITLTFYYDVPLIKTGLKKIQIYTEKSTEGLPVKVYLEKESIYPDDVNDMSKEKIKVSIYQGKNTVASKEYTAKSLPTKLDMTVPAANLSVNEKKAYTVKLEGYSKFAFDVESNKVSLTTDGYTSSEKTINANSLKENKLTYKGVVMTEREVGKDMKVFNEVLNIPLKPLSKMRTGYGFEMPVDFSYSNDIGTWSGDFGVNMLVPTEIVDNSYIEYPVQKKIATVPLEKTSSTKTKNGESASLKNLYELQHINVERKTGHLFSDEQVKNKDKRIKYDLVNGNRKFYLPIWGHVGEYPLKVESNGPIGVNQVKFVINHELNVFAHMIAHMDSETLKDDAILIKPVNSDDPFPKGLPEGWTESDLNWIKK
;
A
#
# COMPACT_ATOMS: atom_id res chain seq x y z
N MET A 1 -2.56 -22.37 51.64
CA MET A 1 -1.26 -22.82 52.19
C MET A 1 -0.56 -21.60 52.76
N ARG A 2 -0.54 -21.49 54.10
CA ARG A 2 0.65 -21.69 54.93
C ARG A 2 1.82 -20.74 54.63
N LYS A 3 2.00 -19.83 55.61
CA LYS A 3 3.24 -19.58 56.37
C LYS A 3 4.38 -18.75 55.75
N ILE A 4 4.63 -17.65 56.47
CA ILE A 4 5.93 -17.28 57.08
C ILE A 4 7.02 -16.75 56.14
N ALA A 5 7.43 -15.51 56.39
CA ALA A 5 8.84 -15.16 56.64
C ALA A 5 8.91 -13.78 57.33
N PHE A 6 8.67 -13.78 58.64
CA PHE A 6 9.27 -12.82 59.57
C PHE A 6 10.63 -13.42 59.96
N SER A 7 11.72 -12.66 59.83
CA SER A 7 13.02 -12.99 60.43
C SER A 7 13.81 -11.70 60.56
N ILE A 8 14.04 -11.22 61.78
CA ILE A 8 15.08 -11.65 62.73
C ILE A 8 16.30 -10.74 62.49
N MET A 9 16.50 -9.74 63.34
CA MET A 9 17.09 -9.84 64.68
C MET A 9 18.60 -10.06 64.60
N CYS A 10 19.35 -9.01 64.93
CA CYS A 10 20.56 -9.14 65.73
C CYS A 10 20.62 -7.90 66.63
N LEU A 11 20.30 -8.03 67.92
CA LEU A 11 21.16 -8.60 68.98
C LEU A 11 22.38 -7.71 69.23
N VAL A 12 22.41 -7.15 70.44
CA VAL A 12 23.33 -7.49 71.53
C VAL A 12 23.37 -6.27 72.45
N SER A 13 22.81 -6.50 73.64
CA SER A 13 23.36 -6.14 74.94
C SER A 13 24.31 -4.95 75.02
N ILE A 14 23.98 -4.01 75.90
CA ILE A 14 24.84 -3.74 77.06
C ILE A 14 23.88 -3.44 78.23
N VAL A 15 23.67 -4.48 79.03
CA VAL A 15 23.47 -4.36 80.47
C VAL A 15 24.85 -3.98 81.02
N LEU A 16 25.03 -2.72 81.39
CA LEU A 16 26.06 -2.22 82.32
C LEU A 16 25.23 -1.49 83.38
N CYS A 17 25.00 -1.97 84.60
CA CYS A 17 26.00 -2.42 85.57
C CYS A 17 27.24 -1.52 85.57
N GLY A 18 27.03 -0.22 85.79
CA GLY A 18 27.92 0.55 86.65
C GLY A 18 27.16 0.72 87.96
N ILE A 19 27.19 -0.28 88.83
CA ILE A 19 28.06 -0.24 90.01
C ILE A 19 28.06 1.20 90.53
N ILE A 20 27.22 1.42 91.54
CA ILE A 20 27.50 2.41 92.55
C ILE A 20 28.91 2.04 93.03
N PHE A 21 29.93 2.68 92.46
CA PHE A 21 31.17 2.80 93.18
C PHE A 21 30.80 3.71 94.34
N THR A 22 30.31 3.11 95.42
CA THR A 22 30.78 3.45 96.75
C THR A 22 32.24 3.01 96.82
N GLY A 23 33.07 3.49 95.88
CA GLY A 23 34.38 3.90 96.31
C GLY A 23 34.04 5.00 97.30
N ASN A 24 34.28 4.73 98.57
CA ASN A 24 34.75 5.79 99.42
C ASN A 24 35.92 6.39 98.64
N VAL A 25 35.64 7.40 97.81
CA VAL A 25 36.60 8.47 97.63
C VAL A 25 36.72 8.91 99.06
N ASP A 26 37.79 8.46 99.72
CA ASP A 26 38.24 9.02 100.98
C ASP A 26 38.39 10.50 100.66
N ALA A 27 37.29 11.23 100.86
CA ALA A 27 37.22 12.65 100.64
C ALA A 27 38.26 13.15 101.62
N ALA A 28 39.41 13.55 101.07
CA ALA A 28 40.54 13.98 101.87
C ALA A 28 39.99 14.90 102.95
N SER A 29 40.19 14.50 104.20
CA SER A 29 39.52 15.13 105.33
C SER A 29 39.70 16.65 105.20
N PRO A 30 38.61 17.44 105.22
CA PRO A 30 38.65 18.86 104.96
C PRO A 30 39.80 19.53 105.71
N LYS A 31 40.72 20.14 104.96
CA LYS A 31 41.91 20.76 105.52
C LYS A 31 41.53 22.14 106.05
N VAL A 32 41.44 22.25 107.37
CA VAL A 32 41.15 23.51 108.05
C VAL A 32 42.43 24.28 108.35
N GLU A 33 42.50 25.51 107.85
CA GLU A 33 43.57 26.47 108.13
C GLU A 33 42.99 27.66 108.88
N TYR A 34 43.46 27.89 110.11
CA TYR A 34 43.13 29.06 110.89
C TYR A 34 44.13 30.18 110.59
N LEU A 35 43.61 31.29 110.05
CA LEU A 35 44.41 32.41 109.52
C LEU A 35 44.47 33.59 110.51
N GLY A 36 44.04 33.39 111.75
CA GLY A 36 43.94 34.45 112.76
C GLY A 36 42.52 34.99 112.93
N GLN A 37 42.42 36.13 113.63
CA GLN A 37 41.15 36.75 114.00
C GLN A 37 40.85 37.96 113.12
N ALA A 38 39.57 38.17 112.79
CA ALA A 38 39.05 39.41 112.25
C ALA A 38 38.22 40.10 113.32
N ARG A 39 38.37 41.43 113.46
CA ARG A 39 37.70 42.22 114.51
C ARG A 39 36.96 43.42 113.93
N TYR A 40 35.78 43.68 114.48
CA TYR A 40 35.06 44.94 114.31
C TYR A 40 34.35 45.30 115.63
N GLY A 41 34.78 46.40 116.27
CA GLY A 41 34.32 46.74 117.63
C GLY A 41 34.63 45.62 118.63
N ASP A 42 33.59 45.15 119.32
CA ASP A 42 33.67 44.02 120.26
C ASP A 42 33.45 42.65 119.61
N TYR A 43 33.12 42.60 118.31
CA TYR A 43 32.92 41.35 117.58
C TYR A 43 34.25 40.83 117.03
N ILE A 44 34.66 39.66 117.52
CA ILE A 44 35.87 38.95 117.07
C ILE A 44 35.44 37.61 116.48
N VAL A 45 35.84 37.33 115.24
CA VAL A 45 35.56 36.06 114.55
C VAL A 45 36.85 35.43 114.05
N GLY A 46 36.87 34.11 113.96
CA GLY A 46 37.98 33.40 113.32
C GLY A 46 37.94 33.47 111.80
N LYS A 47 39.10 33.63 111.17
CA LYS A 47 39.30 33.57 109.72
C LYS A 47 39.76 32.17 109.35
N PHE A 48 38.94 31.45 108.58
CA PHE A 48 39.25 30.07 108.19
C PHE A 48 39.38 29.93 106.69
N ARG A 49 40.22 28.98 106.28
CA ARG A 49 40.07 28.29 105.00
C ARG A 49 39.75 26.83 105.24
N VAL A 50 38.86 26.29 104.42
CA VAL A 50 38.65 24.85 104.31
C VAL A 50 38.94 24.47 102.87
N ASN A 51 39.94 23.60 102.67
CA ASN A 51 40.42 23.19 101.33
C ASN A 51 40.83 24.37 100.42
N GLY A 52 41.43 25.42 101.00
CA GLY A 52 41.88 26.62 100.27
C GLY A 52 40.81 27.70 100.07
N GLU A 53 39.53 27.38 100.27
CA GLU A 53 38.41 28.32 100.12
C GLU A 53 38.04 28.96 101.46
N ILE A 54 37.59 30.22 101.44
CA ILE A 54 37.23 30.95 102.66
C ILE A 54 36.03 30.30 103.33
N ALA A 55 36.20 29.96 104.60
CA ALA A 55 35.13 29.44 105.43
C ALA A 55 34.90 30.35 106.64
N PHE A 56 33.64 30.43 107.04
CA PHE A 56 33.18 31.29 108.12
C PHE A 56 32.77 30.43 109.30
N CYS A 57 33.11 30.87 110.51
CA CYS A 57 32.45 30.32 111.69
C CYS A 57 30.94 30.53 111.58
N VAL A 58 30.19 29.47 111.89
CA VAL A 58 28.73 29.54 111.99
C VAL A 58 28.22 29.24 113.41
N ASP A 59 29.10 29.01 114.39
CA ASP A 59 28.78 28.73 115.81
C ASP A 59 29.65 29.55 116.77
N HIS A 60 29.37 30.83 116.97
CA HIS A 60 30.25 31.71 117.77
C HIS A 60 30.26 31.43 119.28
N ALA A 61 29.33 30.62 119.79
CA ALA A 61 29.35 30.19 121.19
C ALA A 61 30.40 29.09 121.47
N LYS A 62 30.99 28.50 120.43
CA LYS A 62 31.94 27.39 120.54
C LYS A 62 33.38 27.88 120.36
N PRO A 63 34.35 27.24 121.04
CA PRO A 63 35.78 27.47 120.82
C PRO A 63 36.20 27.41 119.34
N THR A 64 37.14 28.29 118.99
CA THR A 64 37.78 28.33 117.68
C THR A 64 38.72 27.13 117.49
N PRO A 65 38.60 26.36 116.39
CA PRO A 65 39.48 25.25 116.08
C PRO A 65 40.86 25.76 115.67
N ALA A 66 41.91 25.03 116.04
CA ALA A 66 43.27 25.29 115.55
C ALA A 66 43.44 24.79 114.09
N THR A 67 44.48 25.28 113.41
CA THR A 67 44.91 24.74 112.11
C THR A 67 45.16 23.23 112.20
N GLY A 68 44.65 22.46 111.23
CA GLY A 68 44.75 21.00 111.22
C GLY A 68 43.67 20.28 112.04
N ALA A 69 42.72 20.99 112.64
CA ALA A 69 41.58 20.37 113.32
C ALA A 69 40.82 19.44 112.36
N SER A 70 40.44 18.26 112.87
CA SER A 70 39.68 17.27 112.10
C SER A 70 38.25 17.72 111.88
N TYR A 71 37.85 17.82 110.62
CA TYR A 71 36.48 18.10 110.19
C TYR A 71 35.96 16.97 109.32
N GLY A 72 34.68 16.66 109.47
CA GLY A 72 33.92 15.81 108.58
C GLY A 72 33.08 16.62 107.60
N GLY A 73 32.88 16.05 106.42
CA GLY A 73 31.94 16.57 105.42
C GLY A 73 32.40 17.81 104.67
N GLY A 74 31.58 18.20 103.71
CA GLY A 74 31.66 19.39 102.86
C GLY A 74 30.36 19.44 102.06
N ASN A 75 29.26 19.10 102.73
CA ASN A 75 28.02 18.73 102.08
C ASN A 75 27.25 19.98 101.68
N ALA A 76 26.55 19.88 100.55
CA ALA A 76 25.61 20.90 100.11
C ALA A 76 24.61 21.23 101.23
N TYR A 77 24.72 22.42 101.79
CA TYR A 77 23.82 22.91 102.83
C TYR A 77 22.63 23.62 102.19
N LYS A 78 21.49 22.92 102.14
CA LYS A 78 20.26 23.37 101.48
C LYS A 78 19.45 24.31 102.39
N ASN A 79 19.98 25.50 102.62
CA ASN A 79 19.25 26.58 103.29
C ASN A 79 19.38 27.85 102.45
N GLU A 80 18.26 28.33 101.92
CA GLU A 80 18.25 29.48 101.01
C GLU A 80 18.68 30.78 101.69
N LYS A 81 18.43 30.92 103.00
CA LYS A 81 18.88 32.07 103.78
C LYS A 81 20.40 32.10 103.86
N ILE A 82 21.02 30.96 104.18
CA ILE A 82 22.47 30.79 104.24
C ILE A 82 23.10 30.90 102.85
N ARG A 83 22.45 30.35 101.81
CA ARG A 83 22.88 30.49 100.43
C ARG A 83 22.92 31.95 100.00
N ALA A 84 21.92 32.75 100.39
CA ALA A 84 21.87 34.18 100.14
C ALA A 84 22.95 34.94 100.91
N ILE A 85 23.13 34.66 102.21
CA ILE A 85 24.21 35.27 103.01
C ILE A 85 25.58 34.98 102.39
N LEU A 86 25.85 33.74 101.99
CA LEU A 86 27.13 33.39 101.37
C LEU A 86 27.26 33.98 99.95
N TYR A 87 26.16 34.15 99.21
CA TYR A 87 26.19 34.64 97.83
C TYR A 87 26.48 36.15 97.77
N TYR A 88 25.85 36.92 98.66
CA TYR A 88 25.99 38.37 98.76
C TYR A 88 27.02 38.80 99.81
N GLY A 89 27.50 37.87 100.64
CA GLY A 89 28.52 38.06 101.67
C GLY A 89 29.94 38.09 101.14
N TYR A 90 30.89 38.12 102.07
CA TYR A 90 32.32 38.15 101.78
C TYR A 90 32.70 37.08 100.76
N GLY A 91 33.33 37.48 99.65
CA GLY A 91 33.82 36.59 98.61
C GLY A 91 32.76 35.88 97.74
N GLY A 92 31.47 36.09 97.97
CA GLY A 92 30.39 35.45 97.19
C GLY A 92 30.26 35.96 95.74
N PRO A 93 29.62 35.20 94.82
CA PRO A 93 29.50 35.61 93.41
C PRO A 93 28.70 36.89 93.18
N GLY A 94 27.83 37.25 94.12
CA GLY A 94 27.12 38.53 94.14
C GLY A 94 27.54 39.42 95.28
N ASN A 95 28.76 39.29 95.81
CA ASN A 95 29.23 40.03 96.99
C ASN A 95 28.85 41.52 96.94
N GLU A 96 28.12 41.99 97.95
CA GLU A 96 27.72 43.40 98.08
C GLU A 96 28.15 44.05 99.40
N VAL A 97 28.97 43.36 100.19
CA VAL A 97 29.50 43.84 101.48
C VAL A 97 31.00 44.07 101.48
N GLY A 98 31.72 43.57 100.46
CA GLY A 98 33.17 43.74 100.29
C GLY A 98 33.99 42.53 100.75
N ASN A 99 35.32 42.65 100.69
CA ASN A 99 36.28 41.56 100.98
C ASN A 99 37.27 41.91 102.12
N GLY A 100 36.94 42.89 102.97
CA GLY A 100 37.75 43.25 104.14
C GLY A 100 37.30 42.51 105.42
N ASP A 101 38.06 42.65 106.50
CA ASP A 101 37.77 41.97 107.77
C ASP A 101 36.40 42.31 108.34
N THR A 102 35.91 43.55 108.17
CA THR A 102 34.54 43.95 108.55
C THR A 102 33.47 43.13 107.81
N ALA A 103 33.66 42.86 106.52
CA ALA A 103 32.74 42.06 105.73
C ALA A 103 32.80 40.57 106.12
N LEU A 104 33.98 40.09 106.52
CA LEU A 104 34.17 38.73 107.03
C LEU A 104 33.45 38.56 108.37
N VAL A 105 33.60 39.53 109.28
CA VAL A 105 32.86 39.62 110.55
C VAL A 105 31.35 39.66 110.26
N ALA A 106 30.87 40.56 109.41
CA ALA A 106 29.46 40.67 109.07
C ALA A 106 28.89 39.36 108.50
N THR A 107 29.63 38.68 107.62
CA THR A 107 29.22 37.42 107.01
C THR A 107 29.17 36.28 108.04
N SER A 108 30.23 36.11 108.83
CA SER A 108 30.28 35.06 109.86
C SER A 108 29.24 35.28 110.97
N ILE A 109 29.00 36.52 111.38
CA ILE A 109 27.99 36.85 112.38
C ILE A 109 26.57 36.68 111.82
N ALA A 110 26.32 37.06 110.55
CA ALA A 110 25.03 36.82 109.88
C ALA A 110 24.74 35.31 109.73
N LEU A 111 25.75 34.51 109.41
CA LEU A 111 25.61 33.07 109.34
C LEU A 111 25.24 32.47 110.70
N ASP A 112 25.91 32.86 111.78
CA ASP A 112 25.56 32.41 113.13
C ASP A 112 24.15 32.84 113.55
N SER A 113 23.73 34.07 113.22
CA SER A 113 22.37 34.53 113.51
C SER A 113 21.29 33.72 112.80
N VAL A 114 21.54 33.25 111.56
CA VAL A 114 20.60 32.39 110.84
C VAL A 114 20.72 30.91 111.22
N MET A 115 21.93 30.43 111.46
CA MET A 115 22.19 29.01 111.78
C MET A 115 21.74 28.64 113.19
N ASN A 116 21.96 29.53 114.16
CA ASN A 116 21.75 29.25 115.58
C ASN A 116 20.70 30.16 116.24
N GLY A 117 20.08 31.07 115.50
CA GLY A 117 19.11 32.03 116.07
C GLY A 117 19.75 33.07 116.98
N ASN A 118 21.07 33.23 116.92
CA ASN A 118 21.83 34.11 117.80
C ASN A 118 21.76 35.56 117.29
N TYR A 119 20.63 36.23 117.52
CA TYR A 119 20.44 37.64 117.17
C TYR A 119 20.52 38.54 118.41
N SER A 120 21.17 39.69 118.25
CA SER A 120 21.10 40.79 119.23
C SER A 120 21.14 42.13 118.50
N SER A 121 20.51 43.14 119.09
CA SER A 121 20.48 44.51 118.53
C SER A 121 21.86 45.14 118.38
N GLY A 122 22.89 44.65 119.09
CA GLY A 122 24.28 45.09 118.88
C GLY A 122 24.85 44.69 117.52
N ARG A 123 24.47 43.51 116.97
CA ARG A 123 25.00 42.99 115.69
C ARG A 123 24.61 43.87 114.49
N ASP A 124 23.49 44.56 114.62
CA ASP A 124 22.98 45.53 113.65
C ASP A 124 23.92 46.71 113.38
N SER A 125 24.85 46.99 114.29
CA SER A 125 25.88 48.03 114.14
C SER A 125 27.04 47.62 113.23
N ILE A 126 27.18 46.33 112.89
CA ILE A 126 28.26 45.82 112.03
C ILE A 126 27.94 46.17 110.56
N PRO A 127 28.79 46.95 109.87
CA PRO A 127 28.59 47.30 108.47
C PRO A 127 28.45 46.05 107.59
N GLY A 128 27.36 45.97 106.84
CA GLY A 128 27.03 44.83 105.98
C GLY A 128 26.10 43.80 106.62
N TYR A 129 26.02 43.68 107.95
CA TYR A 129 25.21 42.66 108.63
C TYR A 129 23.71 42.77 108.28
N LYS A 130 23.10 43.95 108.44
CA LYS A 130 21.67 44.17 108.09
C LYS A 130 21.37 43.83 106.63
N LYS A 131 22.32 44.11 105.74
CA LYS A 131 22.19 43.86 104.30
C LYS A 131 22.16 42.36 104.02
N LEU A 132 23.08 41.59 104.64
CA LEU A 132 23.09 40.13 104.53
C LEU A 132 21.84 39.50 105.14
N MET A 133 21.37 39.98 106.28
CA MET A 133 20.12 39.51 106.89
C MET A 133 18.89 39.81 106.01
N LYS A 134 18.86 40.94 105.30
CA LYS A 134 17.80 41.25 104.32
C LYS A 134 17.78 40.26 103.15
N HIS A 135 18.95 39.94 102.59
CA HIS A 135 19.06 38.91 101.54
C HIS A 135 18.70 37.52 102.07
N ALA A 136 19.08 37.21 103.31
CA ALA A 136 18.71 35.97 103.98
C ALA A 136 17.19 35.80 104.05
N GLU A 137 16.45 36.82 104.50
CA GLU A 137 14.99 36.79 104.55
C GLU A 137 14.34 36.76 103.17
N ALA A 138 14.90 37.49 102.20
CA ALA A 138 14.41 37.49 100.83
C ALA A 138 14.66 36.17 100.09
N LYS A 139 15.63 35.35 100.56
CA LYS A 139 16.05 34.09 99.93
C LYS A 139 16.41 34.27 98.45
N ASP A 140 16.94 35.44 98.11
CA ASP A 140 17.02 35.98 96.75
C ASP A 140 18.33 35.66 96.02
N ALA A 141 19.05 34.65 96.50
CA ALA A 141 20.15 34.07 95.76
C ALA A 141 19.61 33.51 94.42
N PRO A 142 20.16 33.90 93.26
CA PRO A 142 19.70 33.40 91.98
C PRO A 142 19.75 31.86 91.89
N SER A 143 18.83 31.27 91.13
CA SER A 143 18.89 29.84 90.83
C SER A 143 19.81 29.56 89.64
N THR A 144 20.73 28.62 89.81
CA THR A 144 21.65 28.16 88.76
C THR A 144 21.03 27.09 87.85
N SER A 145 19.87 26.55 88.21
CA SER A 145 19.15 25.52 87.42
C SER A 145 18.68 26.07 86.07
N ILE A 146 18.93 25.32 85.00
CA ILE A 146 18.49 25.66 83.64
C ILE A 146 17.82 24.48 82.93
N GLY A 147 16.93 24.79 81.99
CA GLY A 147 16.35 23.81 81.08
C GLY A 147 15.45 24.45 80.04
N PHE A 148 14.95 23.63 79.11
CA PHE A 148 13.88 24.04 78.19
C PHE A 148 12.56 23.36 78.56
N ASN A 149 11.44 23.92 78.14
CA ASN A 149 10.13 23.24 78.27
C ASN A 149 10.09 21.90 77.54
N LYS A 150 10.87 21.73 76.46
CA LYS A 150 11.04 20.50 75.71
C LYS A 150 12.50 20.36 75.25
N LYS A 151 13.05 19.15 75.34
CA LYS A 151 14.41 18.84 74.82
C LYS A 151 14.42 18.59 73.31
N SER A 152 13.28 18.25 72.72
CA SER A 152 13.13 18.08 71.27
C SER A 152 11.78 18.63 70.82
N VAL A 153 11.78 19.43 69.75
CA VAL A 153 10.57 20.01 69.16
C VAL A 153 10.51 19.75 67.66
N THR A 154 9.30 19.60 67.14
CA THR A 154 9.05 19.41 65.71
C THR A 154 8.62 20.73 65.07
N SER A 155 8.64 20.77 63.74
CA SER A 155 8.14 21.90 62.96
C SER A 155 6.94 21.50 62.10
N LYS A 156 6.04 22.47 61.86
CA LYS A 156 4.90 22.34 60.98
C LYS A 156 4.99 23.35 59.84
N VAL A 157 4.39 23.04 58.70
CA VAL A 157 4.29 24.00 57.60
C VAL A 157 3.37 25.14 58.03
N SER A 158 3.85 26.36 57.92
CA SER A 158 3.11 27.59 58.20
C SER A 158 3.43 28.60 57.10
N GLY A 159 2.50 28.78 56.16
CA GLY A 159 2.74 29.55 54.95
C GLY A 159 3.86 28.95 54.09
N ASN A 160 4.90 29.74 53.81
CA ASN A 160 6.06 29.35 52.99
C ASN A 160 7.27 28.92 53.82
N VAL A 161 7.10 28.63 55.11
CA VAL A 161 8.18 28.19 56.01
C VAL A 161 7.73 27.02 56.88
N GLN A 162 8.71 26.30 57.43
CA GLN A 162 8.52 25.37 58.54
C GLN A 162 8.67 26.16 59.83
N LYS A 163 7.66 26.15 60.71
CA LYS A 163 7.66 26.83 62.01
C LYS A 163 7.72 25.78 63.12
N SER A 164 8.72 25.88 64.00
CA SER A 164 8.81 25.04 65.19
C SER A 164 7.69 25.37 66.18
N GLU A 165 7.42 24.43 67.07
CA GLU A 165 6.71 24.74 68.31
C GLU A 165 7.45 25.82 69.14
N THR A 166 6.72 26.54 69.98
CA THR A 166 7.28 27.55 70.89
C THR A 166 8.09 26.88 72.00
N ILE A 167 9.34 27.30 72.14
CA ILE A 167 10.29 26.86 73.15
C ILE A 167 10.37 27.93 74.25
N VAL A 168 10.44 27.50 75.50
CA VAL A 168 10.59 28.39 76.67
C VAL A 168 11.84 27.99 77.44
N PHE A 169 12.71 28.96 77.73
CA PHE A 169 13.90 28.75 78.54
C PHE A 169 13.53 28.85 80.03
N LYS A 170 13.50 27.71 80.72
CA LYS A 170 13.18 27.57 82.14
C LYS A 170 14.45 27.78 82.97
N ALA A 171 14.67 29.02 83.42
CA ALA A 171 15.74 29.41 84.32
C ALA A 171 15.35 30.68 85.08
N ASP A 172 16.14 31.05 86.11
CA ASP A 172 16.02 32.34 86.78
C ASP A 172 16.16 33.51 85.80
N SER A 173 15.40 34.59 86.00
CA SER A 173 15.45 35.80 85.16
C SER A 173 16.84 36.47 85.10
N LYS A 174 17.67 36.30 86.14
CA LYS A 174 19.07 36.74 86.18
C LYS A 174 20.01 35.80 85.41
N ASN A 175 19.54 34.61 85.00
CA ASN A 175 20.28 33.64 84.21
C ASN A 175 20.02 33.79 82.71
N SER A 176 20.99 33.41 81.88
CA SER A 176 20.88 33.48 80.43
C SER A 176 21.75 32.43 79.73
N ILE A 177 21.42 32.15 78.47
CA ILE A 177 22.16 31.26 77.58
C ILE A 177 22.41 31.93 76.23
N LYS A 178 23.44 31.48 75.50
CA LYS A 178 23.75 31.93 74.14
C LYS A 178 23.52 30.79 73.14
N LEU A 179 22.71 31.03 72.11
CA LEU A 179 22.39 30.06 71.06
C LEU A 179 22.88 30.57 69.70
N HIS A 180 23.72 29.80 69.00
CA HIS A 180 24.19 30.14 67.65
C HIS A 180 23.22 29.64 66.57
N ILE A 181 22.57 30.56 65.85
CA ILE A 181 21.52 30.21 64.87
C ILE A 181 22.14 30.01 63.48
N PRO A 182 21.92 28.87 62.81
CA PRO A 182 22.38 28.65 61.44
C PRO A 182 21.79 29.66 60.45
N ASP A 183 22.50 29.97 59.36
CA ASP A 183 22.10 31.01 58.38
C ASP A 183 20.69 30.81 57.78
N LYS A 184 20.35 29.56 57.45
CA LYS A 184 19.05 29.21 56.83
C LYS A 184 17.92 29.06 57.85
N VAL A 185 18.16 29.33 59.13
CA VAL A 185 17.18 29.22 60.20
C VAL A 185 17.03 30.58 60.86
N THR A 186 15.80 30.95 61.18
CA THR A 186 15.49 32.22 61.84
C THR A 186 14.91 31.95 63.22
N LEU A 187 15.55 32.46 64.27
CA LEU A 187 14.99 32.52 65.60
C LEU A 187 14.11 33.76 65.74
N HIS A 188 12.91 33.57 66.28
CA HIS A 188 11.95 34.65 66.57
C HIS A 188 11.75 34.72 68.08
N LYS A 189 12.06 35.88 68.67
CA LYS A 189 11.79 36.19 70.09
C LYS A 189 11.51 37.69 70.24
N ASP A 190 10.61 38.05 71.14
CA ASP A 190 10.29 39.47 71.46
C ASP A 190 9.97 40.33 70.22
N GLY A 191 9.31 39.75 69.20
CA GLY A 191 9.00 40.43 67.92
C GLY A 191 10.20 40.62 66.98
N LYS A 192 11.41 40.19 67.37
CA LYS A 192 12.65 40.32 66.59
C LYS A 192 13.06 39.00 65.94
N LYS A 193 13.81 39.09 64.84
CA LYS A 193 14.27 37.96 64.01
C LYS A 193 15.79 37.89 63.99
N TYR A 194 16.34 36.68 64.10
CA TYR A 194 17.78 36.44 64.16
C TYR A 194 18.17 35.22 63.33
N SER A 195 19.10 35.38 62.39
CA SER A 195 19.65 34.30 61.56
C SER A 195 21.17 34.48 61.45
N GLY A 196 21.92 33.38 61.35
CA GLY A 196 23.38 33.39 61.14
C GLY A 196 24.21 33.98 62.28
N LYS A 197 23.63 34.16 63.47
CA LYS A 197 24.29 34.83 64.61
C LYS A 197 23.92 34.23 65.94
N THR A 198 24.72 34.56 66.96
CA THR A 198 24.50 34.16 68.34
C THR A 198 23.48 35.05 69.04
N VAL A 199 22.49 34.45 69.68
CA VAL A 199 21.39 35.14 70.35
C VAL A 199 21.37 34.79 71.83
N THR A 200 21.28 35.80 72.70
CA THR A 200 21.12 35.61 74.15
C THR A 200 19.64 35.41 74.52
N ILE A 201 19.33 34.37 75.28
CA ILE A 201 18.00 34.05 75.81
C ILE A 201 18.05 34.14 77.33
N LYS A 202 17.22 35.00 77.94
CA LYS A 202 17.11 35.13 79.41
C LYS A 202 16.10 34.15 79.98
N GLY A 203 16.25 33.77 81.26
CA GLY A 203 15.29 32.91 81.95
C GLY A 203 13.86 33.46 81.87
N GLY A 204 12.92 32.58 81.51
CA GLY A 204 11.51 32.93 81.28
C GLY A 204 11.16 33.32 79.84
N GLN A 205 12.14 33.61 78.96
CA GLN A 205 11.85 33.99 77.59
C GLN A 205 11.36 32.82 76.72
N SER A 206 10.49 33.13 75.77
CA SER A 206 10.01 32.20 74.74
C SER A 206 10.52 32.57 73.36
N PHE A 207 10.75 31.56 72.52
CA PHE A 207 11.18 31.73 71.13
C PHE A 207 10.69 30.56 70.26
N TYR A 208 10.72 30.75 68.94
CA TYR A 208 10.54 29.65 67.98
C TYR A 208 11.49 29.82 66.81
N LEU A 209 11.73 28.74 66.08
CA LEU A 209 12.56 28.73 64.88
C LEU A 209 11.69 28.59 63.63
N THR A 210 12.08 29.27 62.55
CA THR A 210 11.54 29.00 61.21
C THR A 210 12.65 28.64 60.23
N ALA A 211 12.37 27.75 59.29
CA ALA A 211 13.28 27.42 58.19
C ALA A 211 12.51 27.33 56.85
N PRO A 212 13.17 27.50 55.69
CA PRO A 212 12.59 27.21 54.39
C PRO A 212 12.00 25.79 54.26
N LEU A 213 11.05 25.58 53.34
CA LEU A 213 10.37 24.29 53.16
C LEU A 213 11.28 23.17 52.59
N ASP A 214 12.38 23.53 51.95
CA ASP A 214 13.43 22.64 51.45
C ASP A 214 14.49 22.31 52.53
N TYR A 215 14.43 22.95 53.70
CA TYR A 215 15.39 22.73 54.78
C TYR A 215 15.11 21.43 55.55
N GLY A 216 16.02 20.45 55.45
CA GLY A 216 15.86 19.11 56.02
C GLY A 216 16.78 18.76 57.19
N LYS A 217 17.48 19.74 57.77
CA LYS A 217 18.48 19.49 58.82
C LYS A 217 17.91 19.86 60.18
N SER A 218 18.09 18.98 61.17
CA SER A 218 17.79 19.34 62.57
C SER A 218 18.79 20.38 63.09
N VAL A 219 18.31 21.34 63.86
CA VAL A 219 19.15 22.31 64.58
C VAL A 219 19.33 21.78 66.00
N LYS A 220 20.57 21.46 66.37
CA LYS A 220 20.92 20.96 67.70
C LYS A 220 21.72 22.02 68.45
N PHE A 221 21.24 22.39 69.63
CA PHE A 221 21.98 23.14 70.64
C PHE A 221 22.35 22.15 71.73
N GLN A 222 23.64 21.89 71.89
CA GLN A 222 24.15 20.90 72.84
C GLN A 222 25.07 21.57 73.85
N ASN A 223 25.09 21.04 75.07
CA ASN A 223 25.95 21.49 76.16
C ASN A 223 25.82 23.01 76.40
N VAL A 224 24.57 23.52 76.38
CA VAL A 224 24.31 24.95 76.52
C VAL A 224 24.54 25.35 77.97
N LYS A 225 25.47 26.28 78.19
CA LYS A 225 25.94 26.72 79.51
C LYS A 225 25.24 28.00 79.99
N PRO A 226 24.91 28.10 81.28
CA PRO A 226 24.31 29.29 81.88
C PRO A 226 25.33 30.41 82.08
N SER A 227 24.87 31.65 82.18
CA SER A 227 25.72 32.79 82.52
C SER A 227 26.04 32.91 84.01
N LEU A 228 25.18 32.39 84.91
CA LEU A 228 25.38 32.49 86.37
C LEU A 228 26.39 31.48 86.96
N GLY A 229 26.87 30.51 86.17
CA GLY A 229 27.88 29.54 86.61
C GLY A 229 27.41 28.55 87.70
N LYS A 230 28.38 27.88 88.33
CA LYS A 230 28.19 26.92 89.45
C LYS A 230 28.10 27.70 90.77
N TYR A 231 27.21 27.38 91.69
CA TYR A 231 27.25 27.94 93.06
C TYR A 231 26.49 27.07 94.06
N GLN A 232 27.13 26.67 95.16
CA GLN A 232 26.55 25.83 96.20
C GLN A 232 27.07 26.26 97.58
N SER A 233 26.17 26.45 98.55
CA SER A 233 26.54 26.62 99.96
C SER A 233 26.92 25.27 100.57
N LEU A 234 28.02 25.22 101.32
CA LEU A 234 28.56 24.05 102.01
C LEU A 234 28.64 24.30 103.51
N LEU A 235 28.47 23.22 104.29
CA LEU A 235 28.68 23.22 105.73
C LEU A 235 29.64 22.10 106.11
N PHE A 236 30.65 22.44 106.91
CA PHE A 236 31.69 21.58 107.43
C PHE A 236 31.47 21.39 108.94
N THR A 237 31.48 20.16 109.40
CA THR A 237 31.21 19.80 110.80
C THR A 237 32.49 19.32 111.48
N ALA A 238 32.85 19.90 112.62
CA ALA A 238 34.03 19.47 113.37
C ALA A 238 33.84 18.04 113.89
N SER A 239 34.89 17.21 113.87
CA SER A 239 34.85 15.85 114.44
C SER A 239 34.74 15.87 115.97
N ASN A 240 35.26 16.91 116.63
CA ASN A 240 35.02 17.20 118.04
C ASN A 240 33.85 18.19 118.17
N SER A 241 32.76 17.77 118.81
CA SER A 241 31.52 18.55 118.95
C SER A 241 31.69 19.86 119.73
N ASN A 242 32.77 20.02 120.49
CA ASN A 242 33.10 21.25 121.20
C ASN A 242 33.60 22.37 120.29
N TYR A 243 34.07 22.08 119.06
CA TYR A 243 34.52 23.11 118.12
C TYR A 243 33.39 23.62 117.22
N GLN A 244 33.52 24.87 116.76
CA GLN A 244 32.54 25.52 115.88
C GLN A 244 32.45 24.88 114.48
N ARG A 245 31.25 24.80 113.89
CA ARG A 245 31.09 24.42 112.47
C ARG A 245 31.55 25.56 111.56
N LEU A 246 31.91 25.21 110.33
CA LEU A 246 32.37 26.18 109.32
C LEU A 246 31.45 26.14 108.08
N GLY A 247 31.04 27.29 107.57
CA GLY A 247 30.24 27.43 106.34
C GLY A 247 31.04 28.07 105.21
N SER A 248 30.84 27.63 103.96
CA SER A 248 31.51 28.18 102.77
C SER A 248 30.56 28.25 101.58
N GLY A 249 30.71 29.24 100.70
CA GLY A 249 30.20 29.15 99.33
C GLY A 249 31.24 28.46 98.44
N LEU A 250 30.85 27.55 97.55
CA LEU A 250 31.78 26.87 96.64
C LEU A 250 31.21 26.74 95.22
N LEU A 251 32.10 26.77 94.24
CA LEU A 251 31.79 26.54 92.83
C LEU A 251 32.00 25.04 92.51
N THR A 252 31.07 24.14 92.88
CA THR A 252 31.23 22.69 92.63
C THR A 252 30.64 22.22 91.29
N ASP A 253 31.29 21.21 90.68
CA ASP A 253 30.82 20.41 89.53
C ASP A 253 29.66 19.45 89.93
N PRO A 254 28.71 19.07 89.05
CA PRO A 254 28.55 19.40 87.61
C PRO A 254 27.91 20.77 87.32
N GLU A 255 28.35 21.41 86.23
CA GLU A 255 27.71 22.60 85.67
C GLU A 255 26.30 22.24 85.15
N PRO A 256 25.24 22.99 85.48
CA PRO A 256 23.92 22.70 84.95
C PRO A 256 23.91 23.04 83.45
N VAL A 257 23.83 22.01 82.59
CA VAL A 257 23.80 22.14 81.14
C VAL A 257 22.49 21.63 80.58
N THR A 258 22.09 22.11 79.40
CA THR A 258 20.87 21.65 78.74
C THR A 258 21.01 21.56 77.23
N ASP A 259 20.19 20.72 76.61
CA ASP A 259 20.18 20.46 75.18
C ASP A 259 18.80 20.74 74.58
N LEU A 260 18.80 21.24 73.34
CA LEU A 260 17.60 21.46 72.54
C LEU A 260 17.81 20.99 71.11
N ASN A 261 16.92 20.13 70.63
CA ASN A 261 16.88 19.69 69.24
C ASN A 261 15.60 20.20 68.55
N VAL A 262 15.74 20.87 67.41
CA VAL A 262 14.62 21.31 66.58
C VAL A 262 14.66 20.55 65.26
N LYS A 263 13.67 19.69 65.02
CA LYS A 263 13.59 18.86 63.81
C LYS A 263 12.88 19.61 62.68
N PHE A 264 13.60 19.81 61.58
CA PHE A 264 13.04 20.22 60.29
C PHE A 264 13.11 19.04 59.32
N GLU A 265 12.13 18.93 58.44
CA GLU A 265 12.06 17.84 57.46
C GLU A 265 11.80 18.42 56.07
N VAL A 266 12.43 17.82 55.06
CA VAL A 266 12.19 18.24 53.68
C VAL A 266 10.74 17.96 53.33
N ARG A 267 10.03 18.98 52.86
CA ARG A 267 8.64 18.85 52.46
C ARG A 267 8.55 18.35 51.02
N GLN A 268 7.59 17.47 50.76
CA GLN A 268 7.40 16.85 49.45
C GLN A 268 6.09 17.29 48.79
N LYS A 269 6.11 17.37 47.46
CA LYS A 269 4.94 17.61 46.60
C LYS A 269 4.97 16.66 45.40
N LYS A 270 3.83 16.55 44.72
CA LYS A 270 3.70 15.69 43.55
C LYS A 270 3.92 16.48 42.26
N ILE A 271 4.65 15.87 41.33
CA ILE A 271 4.65 16.25 39.93
C ILE A 271 3.85 15.19 39.18
N ASN A 272 2.71 15.60 38.62
CA ASN A 272 1.88 14.76 37.78
C ASN A 272 2.21 15.04 36.31
N VAL A 273 2.52 14.01 35.54
CA VAL A 273 2.74 14.11 34.10
C VAL A 273 1.56 13.46 33.40
N GLU A 274 0.82 14.24 32.63
CA GLU A 274 -0.36 13.80 31.89
C GLU A 274 -0.07 13.84 30.39
N HIS A 275 -0.17 12.69 29.74
CA HIS A 275 -0.09 12.58 28.29
C HIS A 275 -1.52 12.55 27.74
N ILE A 276 -1.86 13.49 26.87
CA ILE A 276 -3.23 13.82 26.50
C ILE A 276 -3.40 13.79 24.98
N ASP A 277 -4.50 13.20 24.50
CA ASP A 277 -4.90 13.36 23.10
C ASP A 277 -5.30 14.83 22.84
N LYS A 278 -4.61 15.48 21.89
CA LYS A 278 -4.84 16.89 21.53
C LYS A 278 -6.30 17.18 21.17
N TYR A 279 -6.98 16.24 20.52
CA TYR A 279 -8.32 16.42 19.97
C TYR A 279 -9.40 16.01 20.97
N THR A 280 -9.31 14.81 21.54
CA THR A 280 -10.36 14.30 22.44
C THR A 280 -10.21 14.75 23.89
N LYS A 281 -9.05 15.33 24.25
CA LYS A 281 -8.66 15.72 25.62
C LYS A 281 -8.62 14.55 26.61
N LYS A 282 -8.71 13.30 26.15
CA LYS A 282 -8.59 12.12 27.00
C LYS A 282 -7.15 11.89 27.43
N ILE A 283 -6.98 11.46 28.68
CA ILE A 283 -5.69 11.04 29.22
C ILE A 283 -5.30 9.70 28.60
N LEU A 284 -4.19 9.69 27.88
CA LEU A 284 -3.57 8.50 27.30
C LEU A 284 -2.78 7.76 28.37
N GLU A 285 -1.96 8.49 29.13
CA GLU A 285 -1.13 7.93 30.18
C GLU A 285 -0.91 9.00 31.26
N LYS A 286 -0.76 8.56 32.52
CA LYS A 286 -0.52 9.44 33.67
C LYS A 286 0.54 8.85 34.57
N GLU A 287 1.52 9.67 34.92
CA GLU A 287 2.60 9.33 35.85
C GLU A 287 2.58 10.32 37.01
N SER A 288 2.94 9.86 38.21
CA SER A 288 2.99 10.71 39.40
C SER A 288 4.29 10.48 40.17
N TYR A 289 5.02 11.56 40.42
CA TYR A 289 6.33 11.53 41.06
C TYR A 289 6.29 12.39 42.33
N THR A 290 6.62 11.78 43.47
CA THR A 290 6.87 12.53 44.70
C THR A 290 8.29 13.06 44.68
N ARG A 291 8.46 14.36 44.88
CA ARG A 291 9.75 15.06 44.89
C ARG A 291 9.80 16.08 46.02
N ASN A 292 11.01 16.39 46.45
CA ASN A 292 11.28 17.39 47.48
C ASN A 292 11.03 18.80 46.92
N ILE A 293 10.43 19.68 47.71
CA ILE A 293 10.31 21.11 47.39
C ILE A 293 11.71 21.70 47.19
N GLY A 294 11.86 22.57 46.19
CA GLY A 294 13.13 23.19 45.78
C GLY A 294 13.93 22.38 44.75
N THR A 295 13.48 21.17 44.39
CA THR A 295 14.14 20.39 43.31
C THR A 295 13.75 20.88 41.93
N ASP A 296 14.74 20.97 41.04
CA ASP A 296 14.51 21.20 39.62
C ASP A 296 13.99 19.92 38.94
N TYR A 297 13.08 20.11 38.00
CA TYR A 297 12.53 19.03 37.19
C TYR A 297 12.62 19.35 35.70
N SER A 298 12.73 18.30 34.89
CA SER A 298 12.70 18.36 33.43
C SER A 298 12.06 17.09 32.89
N PHE A 299 10.90 17.23 32.25
CA PHE A 299 10.18 16.11 31.65
C PHE A 299 10.07 16.29 30.14
N LYS A 300 10.34 15.23 29.40
CA LYS A 300 10.16 15.16 27.95
C LYS A 300 8.91 14.36 27.61
N PRO A 301 8.18 14.72 26.54
CA PRO A 301 7.14 13.85 26.01
C PRO A 301 7.77 12.55 25.50
N LYS A 302 7.09 11.43 25.76
CA LYS A 302 7.42 10.13 25.14
C LYS A 302 7.39 10.24 23.61
N SER A 303 8.27 9.51 22.93
CA SER A 303 8.37 9.51 21.46
C SER A 303 7.11 9.01 20.76
N SER A 304 6.40 8.06 21.38
CA SER A 304 5.04 7.68 21.02
C SER A 304 4.35 6.99 22.20
N ILE A 305 3.02 6.94 22.16
CA ILE A 305 2.21 6.21 23.14
C ILE A 305 1.29 5.26 22.38
N LYS A 306 1.23 4.00 22.80
CA LYS A 306 0.27 3.03 22.27
C LYS A 306 -0.84 2.81 23.30
N LYS A 307 -2.10 2.96 22.89
CA LYS A 307 -3.26 2.73 23.76
C LYS A 307 -4.39 2.14 22.93
N ASN A 308 -4.94 1.00 23.36
CA ASN A 308 -6.04 0.30 22.68
C ASN A 308 -5.76 0.01 21.19
N GLY A 309 -4.51 -0.37 20.84
CA GLY A 309 -4.08 -0.61 19.46
C GLY A 309 -3.74 0.66 18.66
N ASP A 310 -4.14 1.83 19.13
CA ASP A 310 -3.85 3.12 18.50
C ASP A 310 -2.49 3.68 18.93
N LYS A 311 -1.76 4.28 17.98
CA LYS A 311 -0.45 4.92 18.23
C LYS A 311 -0.57 6.43 18.16
N TYR A 312 -0.05 7.12 19.17
CA TYR A 312 -0.11 8.57 19.32
C TYR A 312 1.30 9.15 19.29
N ILE A 313 1.50 10.23 18.54
CA ILE A 313 2.79 10.92 18.33
C ILE A 313 2.74 12.30 18.98
N PRO A 314 3.77 12.74 19.71
CA PRO A 314 3.75 14.01 20.42
C PRO A 314 3.66 15.19 19.44
N VAL A 315 2.84 16.18 19.80
CA VAL A 315 2.65 17.42 19.02
C VAL A 315 3.91 18.28 19.01
N ASP A 316 4.62 18.29 20.13
CA ASP A 316 5.90 18.98 20.32
C ASP A 316 6.82 18.04 21.12
N LYS A 317 8.13 18.11 20.84
CA LYS A 317 9.18 17.35 21.51
C LYS A 317 9.89 18.14 22.61
N LYS A 318 9.52 19.42 22.84
CA LYS A 318 10.12 20.27 23.86
C LYS A 318 9.91 19.73 25.28
N SER A 319 10.94 19.89 26.11
CA SER A 319 10.88 19.54 27.53
C SER A 319 10.12 20.61 28.30
N LYS A 320 9.42 20.21 29.37
CA LYS A 320 8.88 21.15 30.36
C LYS A 320 9.75 21.12 31.60
N THR A 321 10.27 22.28 31.99
CA THR A 321 11.23 22.44 33.09
C THR A 321 10.74 23.44 34.13
N GLY A 322 11.22 23.34 35.36
CA GLY A 322 10.96 24.30 36.44
C GLY A 322 11.45 23.79 37.79
N THR A 323 11.23 24.58 38.85
CA THR A 323 11.57 24.21 40.24
C THR A 323 10.29 23.93 41.02
N LEU A 324 10.26 22.83 41.79
CA LEU A 324 9.07 22.40 42.51
C LEU A 324 8.79 23.29 43.74
N GLY A 325 7.70 24.06 43.69
CA GLY A 325 7.24 24.91 44.79
C GLY A 325 6.31 24.21 45.79
N ASN A 326 5.60 24.99 46.61
CA ASN A 326 4.72 24.49 47.67
C ASN A 326 3.34 23.97 47.19
N LYS A 327 3.18 23.73 45.88
CA LYS A 327 1.95 23.19 45.27
C LYS A 327 2.31 22.03 44.37
N ASP A 328 1.38 21.08 44.23
CA ASP A 328 1.52 20.02 43.24
C ASP A 328 1.54 20.65 41.83
N VAL A 329 2.37 20.10 40.95
CA VAL A 329 2.54 20.57 39.57
C VAL A 329 1.97 19.53 38.62
N THR A 330 1.19 19.95 37.63
CA THR A 330 0.70 19.07 36.56
C THR A 330 1.26 19.52 35.21
N LEU A 331 2.09 18.67 34.60
CA LEU A 331 2.68 18.88 33.28
C LEU A 331 1.87 18.12 32.23
N LYS A 332 1.35 18.84 31.24
CA LYS A 332 0.53 18.25 30.15
C LYS A 332 1.31 18.16 28.84
N PHE A 333 1.42 16.98 28.26
CA PHE A 333 1.98 16.76 26.92
C PHE A 333 0.88 16.30 25.97
N TYR A 334 0.76 16.96 24.82
CA TYR A 334 -0.30 16.67 23.85
C TYR A 334 0.22 15.78 22.71
N TYR A 335 -0.64 14.87 22.26
CA TYR A 335 -0.32 13.91 21.21
C TYR A 335 -1.41 13.91 20.12
N ASN A 336 -0.98 13.73 18.87
CA ASN A 336 -1.85 13.48 17.74
C ASN A 336 -1.91 11.98 17.45
N LEU A 337 -3.10 11.51 17.09
CA LEU A 337 -3.31 10.11 16.72
C LEU A 337 -2.72 9.81 15.34
N GLN A 338 -1.92 8.75 15.22
CA GLN A 338 -1.37 8.30 13.94
C GLN A 338 -2.40 7.46 13.17
N ARG A 339 -2.54 7.74 11.87
CA ARG A 339 -3.41 7.00 10.96
C ARG A 339 -2.66 6.64 9.68
N LYS A 340 -3.09 5.52 9.09
CA LYS A 340 -2.57 5.04 7.81
C LYS A 340 -3.52 5.49 6.70
N VAL A 341 -2.94 6.05 5.64
CA VAL A 341 -3.62 6.22 4.36
C VAL A 341 -3.12 5.11 3.44
N THR A 342 -4.04 4.26 2.98
CA THR A 342 -3.75 3.18 2.04
C THR A 342 -4.22 3.59 0.66
N ILE A 343 -3.36 3.48 -0.35
CA ILE A 343 -3.66 3.81 -1.74
C ILE A 343 -3.68 2.51 -2.52
N LYS A 344 -4.83 2.19 -3.09
CA LYS A 344 -5.05 1.02 -3.95
C LYS A 344 -5.14 1.47 -5.40
N HIS A 345 -4.30 0.88 -6.24
CA HIS A 345 -4.38 0.98 -7.69
C HIS A 345 -5.05 -0.29 -8.21
N VAL A 346 -6.22 -0.15 -8.82
CA VAL A 346 -7.08 -1.27 -9.16
C VAL A 346 -7.39 -1.26 -10.65
N ASP A 347 -7.32 -2.43 -11.27
CA ASP A 347 -7.77 -2.63 -12.63
C ASP A 347 -9.31 -2.65 -12.65
N ALA A 348 -9.91 -1.70 -13.37
CA ALA A 348 -11.35 -1.46 -13.38
C ALA A 348 -12.13 -2.56 -14.09
N ARG A 349 -11.47 -3.32 -14.98
CA ARG A 349 -12.12 -4.33 -15.82
C ARG A 349 -12.36 -5.64 -15.03
N ASP A 350 -11.40 -6.03 -14.20
CA ASP A 350 -11.40 -7.31 -13.45
C ASP A 350 -11.30 -7.13 -11.91
N ASN A 351 -11.28 -5.90 -11.41
CA ASN A 351 -11.12 -5.54 -9.99
C ASN A 351 -9.81 -6.02 -9.34
N ARG A 352 -8.81 -6.42 -10.13
CA ARG A 352 -7.53 -6.88 -9.62
C ARG A 352 -6.73 -5.71 -9.04
N ILE A 353 -6.13 -5.92 -7.87
CA ILE A 353 -5.21 -4.93 -7.27
C ILE A 353 -3.89 -4.98 -8.06
N ILE A 354 -3.54 -3.87 -8.72
CA ILE A 354 -2.30 -3.68 -9.46
C ILE A 354 -1.16 -3.37 -8.50
N LYS A 355 -1.39 -2.43 -7.58
CA LYS A 355 -0.41 -1.98 -6.59
C LYS A 355 -1.12 -1.47 -5.33
N THR A 356 -0.52 -1.71 -4.17
CA THR A 356 -0.93 -1.08 -2.91
C THR A 356 0.25 -0.34 -2.29
N GLU A 357 0.03 0.90 -1.90
CA GLU A 357 1.01 1.75 -1.22
C GLU A 357 0.36 2.30 0.06
N SER A 358 1.16 2.69 1.05
CA SER A 358 0.61 3.28 2.27
C SER A 358 1.59 4.19 2.96
N ASP A 359 1.08 5.32 3.44
CA ASP A 359 1.84 6.31 4.23
C ASP A 359 1.20 6.50 5.60
N LEU A 360 2.01 6.95 6.56
CA LEU A 360 1.59 7.24 7.92
C LEU A 360 1.51 8.74 8.14
N TYR A 361 0.38 9.20 8.65
CA TYR A 361 0.14 10.60 8.99
C TYR A 361 -0.30 10.72 10.45
N VAL A 362 -0.23 11.93 11.00
CA VAL A 362 -0.90 12.27 12.26
C VAL A 362 -2.20 13.04 12.02
N ARG A 363 -3.18 12.86 12.90
CA ARG A 363 -4.48 13.56 12.84
C ARG A 363 -4.26 15.07 12.73
N GLY A 364 -4.99 15.68 11.79
CA GLY A 364 -4.87 17.09 11.42
C GLY A 364 -3.93 17.38 10.24
N GLU A 365 -3.08 16.44 9.84
CA GLU A 365 -2.30 16.61 8.62
C GLU A 365 -3.18 16.49 7.37
N LYS A 366 -2.76 17.17 6.30
CA LYS A 366 -3.41 17.09 4.99
C LYS A 366 -2.72 16.04 4.15
N TYR A 367 -3.50 15.29 3.38
CA TYR A 367 -3.01 14.35 2.38
C TYR A 367 -3.52 14.72 0.98
N SER A 368 -2.78 14.34 -0.06
CA SER A 368 -3.16 14.57 -1.44
C SER A 368 -2.49 13.54 -2.34
N TYR A 369 -3.27 12.73 -3.06
CA TYR A 369 -2.78 11.72 -3.98
C TYR A 369 -3.40 11.90 -5.37
N LYS A 370 -2.58 11.69 -6.40
CA LYS A 370 -2.99 11.66 -7.80
C LYS A 370 -2.86 10.24 -8.35
N PRO A 371 -3.65 9.86 -9.36
CA PRO A 371 -3.44 8.61 -10.08
C PRO A 371 -2.02 8.52 -10.63
N LYS A 372 -1.48 7.30 -10.68
CA LYS A 372 -0.19 7.02 -11.29
C LYS A 372 -0.31 6.99 -12.81
N THR A 373 0.81 7.20 -13.49
CA THR A 373 0.87 7.27 -14.96
C THR A 373 1.88 6.28 -15.55
N ASP A 374 2.53 5.49 -14.69
CA ASP A 374 3.64 4.60 -15.00
C ASP A 374 3.31 3.11 -14.75
N LEU A 375 2.08 2.80 -14.36
CA LEU A 375 1.62 1.42 -14.13
C LEU A 375 1.47 0.68 -15.46
N LYS A 376 1.88 -0.59 -15.52
CA LYS A 376 1.88 -1.39 -16.76
C LYS A 376 1.15 -2.72 -16.64
N LYS A 377 0.61 -3.21 -17.76
CA LYS A 377 0.13 -4.58 -17.99
C LYS A 377 0.67 -5.06 -19.34
N GLY A 378 1.69 -5.91 -19.32
CA GLY A 378 2.46 -6.25 -20.52
C GLY A 378 3.06 -4.99 -21.14
N ASP A 379 2.81 -4.80 -22.43
CA ASP A 379 3.28 -3.63 -23.20
C ASP A 379 2.41 -2.37 -23.01
N TYR A 380 1.24 -2.50 -22.37
CA TYR A 380 0.32 -1.39 -22.16
C TYR A 380 0.63 -0.62 -20.88
N ILE A 381 0.55 0.72 -20.97
CA ILE A 381 0.50 1.61 -19.81
C ILE A 381 -0.97 1.77 -19.42
N TYR A 382 -1.27 1.51 -18.15
CA TYR A 382 -2.58 1.69 -17.56
C TYR A 382 -3.02 3.15 -17.65
N ARG A 383 -4.22 3.36 -18.18
CA ARG A 383 -4.88 4.66 -18.22
C ARG A 383 -5.73 4.85 -16.96
N PRO A 384 -5.58 5.95 -16.21
CA PRO A 384 -6.48 6.25 -15.11
C PRO A 384 -7.88 6.62 -15.61
N LEU A 385 -8.93 6.06 -15.00
CA LEU A 385 -10.33 6.37 -15.34
C LEU A 385 -10.73 7.78 -14.93
N SER A 386 -10.05 8.35 -13.92
CA SER A 386 -10.24 9.73 -13.47
C SER A 386 -8.88 10.33 -13.14
N ASN A 387 -8.67 11.59 -13.53
CA ASN A 387 -7.49 12.39 -13.17
C ASN A 387 -7.69 13.19 -11.86
N GLU A 388 -8.78 12.94 -11.14
CA GLU A 388 -9.11 13.67 -9.93
C GLU A 388 -8.08 13.42 -8.82
N VAL A 389 -7.64 14.50 -8.18
CA VAL A 389 -6.74 14.45 -7.04
C VAL A 389 -7.57 14.20 -5.77
N GLN A 390 -7.39 13.03 -5.17
CA GLN A 390 -8.03 12.70 -3.90
C GLN A 390 -7.23 13.31 -2.74
N LYS A 391 -7.82 14.29 -2.06
CA LYS A 391 -7.19 15.06 -0.98
C LYS A 391 -8.13 15.28 0.21
N GLY A 392 -7.57 15.48 1.39
CA GLY A 392 -8.36 15.72 2.60
C GLY A 392 -7.49 15.94 3.84
N GLU A 393 -8.12 15.93 5.01
CA GLU A 393 -7.46 16.02 6.31
C GLU A 393 -7.63 14.72 7.11
N ILE A 394 -6.60 14.32 7.84
CA ILE A 394 -6.59 13.07 8.59
C ILE A 394 -7.47 13.19 9.84
N GLY A 395 -8.52 12.38 9.89
CA GLY A 395 -9.47 12.31 10.99
C GLY A 395 -9.15 11.23 12.02
N SER A 396 -10.20 10.52 12.48
CA SER A 396 -10.11 9.50 13.53
C SER A 396 -9.95 8.07 13.03
N LYS A 397 -10.08 7.82 11.73
CA LYS A 397 -10.01 6.50 11.11
C LYS A 397 -8.89 6.44 10.07
N ASN A 398 -8.45 5.23 9.74
CA ASN A 398 -7.58 5.01 8.58
C ASN A 398 -8.38 5.32 7.31
N ILE A 399 -7.68 5.78 6.27
CA ILE A 399 -8.29 6.15 4.99
C ILE A 399 -7.82 5.15 3.94
N THR A 400 -8.73 4.71 3.07
CA THR A 400 -8.38 3.95 1.87
C THR A 400 -8.82 4.76 0.66
N LEU A 401 -7.88 5.07 -0.21
CA LEU A 401 -8.09 5.74 -1.48
C LEU A 401 -7.94 4.70 -2.59
N THR A 402 -8.86 4.70 -3.54
CA THR A 402 -8.80 3.77 -4.68
C THR A 402 -8.78 4.57 -5.98
N PHE A 403 -7.78 4.28 -6.81
CA PHE A 403 -7.70 4.76 -8.18
C PHE A 403 -7.91 3.60 -9.13
N TYR A 404 -8.83 3.76 -10.08
CA TYR A 404 -9.16 2.74 -11.06
C TYR A 404 -8.46 3.03 -12.39
N TYR A 405 -7.99 1.97 -13.03
CA TYR A 405 -7.25 2.01 -14.28
C TYR A 405 -7.77 0.99 -15.28
N ASP A 406 -7.60 1.24 -16.57
CA ASP A 406 -7.86 0.26 -17.62
C ASP A 406 -6.77 0.26 -18.69
N VAL A 407 -6.75 -0.82 -19.45
CA VAL A 407 -6.08 -0.93 -20.76
C VAL A 407 -7.11 -1.49 -21.77
N PRO A 408 -6.82 -1.48 -23.07
CA PRO A 408 -7.71 -2.11 -24.06
C PRO A 408 -8.04 -3.56 -23.71
N LEU A 409 -9.24 -4.01 -24.07
CA LEU A 409 -9.72 -5.37 -23.84
C LEU A 409 -9.06 -6.36 -24.79
N ILE A 410 -8.98 -5.97 -26.07
CA ILE A 410 -8.36 -6.76 -27.13
C ILE A 410 -7.52 -5.86 -28.04
N LYS A 411 -6.51 -6.46 -28.65
CA LYS A 411 -5.79 -5.92 -29.79
C LYS A 411 -6.32 -6.58 -31.06
N THR A 412 -6.64 -5.80 -32.09
CA THR A 412 -7.21 -6.33 -33.34
C THR A 412 -6.84 -5.48 -34.57
N GLY A 413 -7.09 -6.01 -35.76
CA GLY A 413 -6.82 -5.32 -37.01
C GLY A 413 -7.17 -6.18 -38.21
N LEU A 414 -7.38 -5.54 -39.37
CA LEU A 414 -7.49 -6.27 -40.64
C LEU A 414 -6.16 -6.95 -40.95
N LYS A 415 -6.25 -8.20 -41.41
CA LYS A 415 -5.12 -8.98 -41.92
C LYS A 415 -5.17 -9.11 -43.43
N LYS A 416 -6.33 -9.53 -43.93
CA LYS A 416 -6.56 -9.89 -45.32
C LYS A 416 -8.03 -9.77 -45.68
N ILE A 417 -8.32 -9.40 -46.92
CA ILE A 417 -9.67 -9.46 -47.48
C ILE A 417 -9.63 -10.22 -48.80
N GLN A 418 -10.69 -11.00 -49.06
CA GLN A 418 -10.91 -11.69 -50.32
C GLN A 418 -12.31 -11.34 -50.84
N ILE A 419 -12.44 -10.93 -52.10
CA ILE A 419 -13.74 -10.73 -52.75
C ILE A 419 -13.84 -11.70 -53.91
N TYR A 420 -14.85 -12.57 -53.88
CA TYR A 420 -15.09 -13.58 -54.88
C TYR A 420 -16.03 -13.05 -55.96
N THR A 421 -15.71 -13.37 -57.20
CA THR A 421 -16.57 -13.06 -58.34
C THR A 421 -17.80 -13.95 -58.31
N GLU A 422 -18.96 -13.34 -58.54
CA GLU A 422 -20.24 -14.03 -58.62
C GLU A 422 -21.19 -13.22 -59.53
N LYS A 423 -22.31 -13.82 -59.95
CA LYS A 423 -23.39 -13.10 -60.66
C LYS A 423 -23.82 -11.86 -59.90
N SER A 424 -24.09 -10.77 -60.62
CA SER A 424 -24.55 -9.52 -60.00
C SER A 424 -25.85 -9.69 -59.20
N THR A 425 -26.68 -10.67 -59.57
CA THR A 425 -27.96 -11.00 -58.90
C THR A 425 -27.79 -11.69 -57.55
N GLU A 426 -26.67 -12.38 -57.30
CA GLU A 426 -26.42 -13.12 -56.05
C GLU A 426 -25.64 -12.29 -55.01
N GLY A 427 -24.95 -11.24 -55.45
CA GLY A 427 -24.04 -10.47 -54.62
C GLY A 427 -22.64 -11.05 -54.57
N LEU A 428 -21.65 -10.24 -54.16
CA LEU A 428 -20.25 -10.68 -54.10
C LEU A 428 -19.91 -11.23 -52.71
N PRO A 429 -19.50 -12.51 -52.57
CA PRO A 429 -19.01 -13.03 -51.31
C PRO A 429 -17.69 -12.38 -50.91
N VAL A 430 -17.58 -11.98 -49.64
CA VAL A 430 -16.40 -11.32 -49.07
C VAL A 430 -15.94 -12.08 -47.84
N LYS A 431 -14.70 -12.54 -47.84
CA LYS A 431 -14.05 -13.11 -46.64
C LYS A 431 -13.11 -12.09 -46.03
N VAL A 432 -13.33 -11.76 -44.76
CA VAL A 432 -12.49 -10.84 -44.00
C VAL A 432 -11.72 -11.64 -42.96
N TYR A 433 -10.41 -11.47 -42.93
CA TYR A 433 -9.51 -12.06 -41.96
C TYR A 433 -9.01 -10.96 -41.03
N LEU A 434 -9.10 -11.21 -39.73
CA LEU A 434 -8.74 -10.30 -38.66
C LEU A 434 -7.65 -10.92 -37.79
N GLU A 435 -6.79 -10.08 -37.25
CA GLU A 435 -5.95 -10.40 -36.10
C GLU A 435 -6.75 -10.13 -34.83
N LYS A 436 -6.60 -10.99 -33.82
CA LYS A 436 -7.24 -10.81 -32.51
C LYS A 436 -6.33 -11.39 -31.44
N GLU A 437 -6.03 -10.57 -30.44
CA GLU A 437 -5.30 -10.95 -29.23
C GLU A 437 -6.06 -10.41 -28.01
N SER A 438 -6.43 -11.28 -27.09
CA SER A 438 -7.15 -10.89 -25.88
C SER A 438 -6.19 -10.46 -24.78
N ILE A 439 -6.32 -9.22 -24.30
CA ILE A 439 -5.52 -8.66 -23.19
C ILE A 439 -6.15 -9.02 -21.83
N TYR A 440 -7.46 -9.26 -21.84
CA TYR A 440 -8.23 -9.75 -20.71
C TYR A 440 -8.90 -11.08 -21.03
N PRO A 441 -9.20 -11.91 -20.01
CA PRO A 441 -9.97 -13.13 -20.22
C PRO A 441 -11.42 -12.84 -20.63
N ASP A 442 -12.06 -13.80 -21.29
CA ASP A 442 -13.40 -13.67 -21.89
C ASP A 442 -14.57 -13.55 -20.89
N ASP A 443 -14.30 -13.74 -19.59
CA ASP A 443 -15.27 -13.63 -18.49
C ASP A 443 -15.41 -12.19 -17.97
N VAL A 444 -14.48 -11.30 -18.31
CA VAL A 444 -14.59 -9.87 -18.01
C VAL A 444 -15.84 -9.29 -18.64
N ASN A 445 -16.68 -8.66 -17.82
CA ASN A 445 -18.02 -8.16 -18.22
C ASN A 445 -17.97 -7.24 -19.46
N ASP A 446 -16.95 -6.39 -19.52
CA ASP A 446 -16.79 -5.42 -20.61
C ASP A 446 -16.51 -6.08 -21.97
N MET A 447 -15.96 -7.31 -21.99
CA MET A 447 -15.77 -8.09 -23.23
C MET A 447 -17.07 -8.32 -23.99
N SER A 448 -18.20 -8.40 -23.27
CA SER A 448 -19.53 -8.60 -23.86
C SER A 448 -20.29 -7.29 -24.10
N LYS A 449 -19.78 -6.14 -23.62
CA LYS A 449 -20.44 -4.83 -23.72
C LYS A 449 -19.84 -3.95 -24.80
N GLU A 450 -18.51 -3.92 -24.89
CA GLU A 450 -17.78 -3.08 -25.83
C GLU A 450 -17.87 -3.67 -27.24
N LYS A 451 -18.18 -2.81 -28.21
CA LYS A 451 -18.56 -3.20 -29.57
C LYS A 451 -17.63 -2.62 -30.63
N ILE A 452 -17.55 -3.31 -31.75
CA ILE A 452 -16.85 -2.91 -32.97
C ILE A 452 -17.67 -3.34 -34.18
N LYS A 453 -17.68 -2.50 -35.23
CA LYS A 453 -18.32 -2.80 -36.51
C LYS A 453 -17.27 -3.16 -37.56
N VAL A 454 -17.56 -4.21 -38.32
CA VAL A 454 -16.85 -4.54 -39.56
C VAL A 454 -17.78 -4.19 -40.71
N SER A 455 -17.39 -3.21 -41.51
CA SER A 455 -18.27 -2.59 -42.50
C SER A 455 -17.60 -2.54 -43.87
N ILE A 456 -18.36 -2.88 -44.91
CA ILE A 456 -17.93 -2.83 -46.31
C ILE A 456 -18.47 -1.54 -46.91
N TYR A 457 -17.57 -0.78 -47.53
CA TYR A 457 -17.86 0.46 -48.22
C TYR A 457 -17.64 0.31 -49.71
N GLN A 458 -18.52 0.92 -50.50
CA GLN A 458 -18.30 1.23 -51.90
C GLN A 458 -18.20 2.75 -52.04
N GLY A 459 -16.99 3.27 -52.29
CA GLY A 459 -16.73 4.70 -52.19
C GLY A 459 -17.05 5.23 -50.78
N LYS A 460 -18.05 6.13 -50.67
CA LYS A 460 -18.50 6.70 -49.39
C LYS A 460 -19.68 5.95 -48.76
N ASN A 461 -20.34 5.05 -49.49
CA ASN A 461 -21.56 4.40 -49.04
C ASN A 461 -21.25 3.07 -48.35
N THR A 462 -21.82 2.85 -47.17
CA THR A 462 -21.78 1.54 -46.50
C THR A 462 -22.74 0.59 -47.22
N VAL A 463 -22.24 -0.54 -47.71
CA VAL A 463 -23.04 -1.55 -48.43
C VAL A 463 -23.35 -2.78 -47.59
N ALA A 464 -22.54 -3.07 -46.58
CA ALA A 464 -22.80 -4.12 -45.59
C ALA A 464 -22.11 -3.78 -44.27
N SER A 465 -22.69 -4.20 -43.14
CA SER A 465 -22.11 -3.98 -41.81
C SER A 465 -22.51 -5.09 -40.86
N LYS A 466 -21.56 -5.58 -40.05
CA LYS A 466 -21.80 -6.51 -38.94
C LYS A 466 -21.16 -5.96 -37.68
N GLU A 467 -21.87 -6.09 -36.56
CA GLU A 467 -21.40 -5.63 -35.24
C GLU A 467 -21.01 -6.84 -34.38
N TYR A 468 -19.89 -6.71 -33.69
CA TYR A 468 -19.34 -7.74 -32.79
C TYR A 468 -19.00 -7.10 -31.45
N THR A 469 -19.00 -7.92 -30.40
CA THR A 469 -18.40 -7.54 -29.12
C THR A 469 -16.93 -7.93 -29.10
N ALA A 470 -16.13 -7.39 -28.19
CA ALA A 470 -14.74 -7.83 -28.02
C ALA A 470 -14.62 -9.35 -27.82
N LYS A 471 -15.60 -9.95 -27.12
CA LYS A 471 -15.73 -11.40 -26.96
C LYS A 471 -16.03 -12.11 -28.28
N SER A 472 -17.08 -11.70 -29.00
CA SER A 472 -17.58 -12.43 -30.17
C SER A 472 -16.84 -12.15 -31.48
N LEU A 473 -15.96 -11.14 -31.52
CA LEU A 473 -15.18 -10.81 -32.72
C LEU A 473 -14.36 -12.04 -33.18
N PRO A 474 -14.58 -12.57 -34.39
CA PRO A 474 -13.85 -13.72 -34.89
C PRO A 474 -12.55 -13.30 -35.60
N THR A 475 -11.64 -14.24 -35.83
CA THR A 475 -10.45 -14.03 -36.68
C THR A 475 -10.74 -14.20 -38.17
N LYS A 476 -11.89 -14.76 -38.52
CA LYS A 476 -12.40 -14.87 -39.88
C LYS A 476 -13.91 -14.65 -39.87
N LEU A 477 -14.41 -13.80 -40.75
CA LEU A 477 -15.84 -13.66 -40.98
C LEU A 477 -16.19 -13.61 -42.47
N ASP A 478 -17.37 -14.13 -42.78
CA ASP A 478 -17.95 -14.07 -44.11
C ASP A 478 -18.98 -12.93 -44.16
N MET A 479 -18.92 -12.13 -45.21
CA MET A 479 -19.81 -11.01 -45.53
C MET A 479 -20.19 -11.09 -47.01
N THR A 480 -21.16 -10.29 -47.44
CA THR A 480 -21.59 -10.24 -48.83
C THR A 480 -21.83 -8.79 -49.23
N VAL A 481 -21.34 -8.38 -50.39
CA VAL A 481 -21.80 -7.15 -51.05
C VAL A 481 -23.15 -7.45 -51.68
N PRO A 482 -24.24 -6.77 -51.30
CA PRO A 482 -25.58 -7.09 -51.77
C PRO A 482 -25.76 -6.80 -53.26
N ALA A 483 -26.63 -7.59 -53.91
CA ALA A 483 -26.93 -7.52 -55.34
C ALA A 483 -27.51 -6.17 -55.82
N ALA A 484 -28.19 -5.42 -54.93
CA ALA A 484 -29.01 -4.26 -55.27
C ALA A 484 -28.30 -3.16 -56.09
N ASN A 485 -26.97 -3.04 -55.99
CA ASN A 485 -26.17 -2.01 -56.68
C ASN A 485 -25.08 -2.60 -57.59
N LEU A 486 -25.24 -3.86 -58.00
CA LEU A 486 -24.30 -4.57 -58.86
C LEU A 486 -24.86 -4.66 -60.27
N SER A 487 -24.00 -4.47 -61.27
CA SER A 487 -24.30 -4.73 -62.68
C SER A 487 -23.45 -5.87 -63.22
N VAL A 488 -23.90 -6.53 -64.29
CA VAL A 488 -23.14 -7.59 -64.98
C VAL A 488 -21.84 -7.02 -65.54
N ASN A 489 -20.75 -7.79 -65.48
CA ASN A 489 -19.41 -7.42 -65.98
C ASN A 489 -18.89 -6.08 -65.41
N GLU A 490 -19.07 -5.88 -64.11
CA GLU A 490 -18.70 -4.67 -63.40
C GLU A 490 -17.47 -4.88 -62.53
N LYS A 491 -16.61 -3.85 -62.48
CA LYS A 491 -15.47 -3.76 -61.57
C LYS A 491 -15.65 -2.55 -60.65
N LYS A 492 -15.65 -2.78 -59.33
CA LYS A 492 -15.75 -1.73 -58.31
C LYS A 492 -14.78 -1.98 -57.15
N ALA A 493 -14.22 -0.92 -56.58
CA ALA A 493 -13.40 -1.01 -55.39
C ALA A 493 -14.27 -1.06 -54.12
N TYR A 494 -13.99 -2.01 -53.23
CA TYR A 494 -14.67 -2.16 -51.94
C TYR A 494 -13.67 -2.05 -50.79
N THR A 495 -14.02 -1.29 -49.77
CA THR A 495 -13.18 -1.05 -48.59
C THR A 495 -13.82 -1.65 -47.35
N VAL A 496 -13.14 -2.59 -46.71
CA VAL A 496 -13.52 -3.07 -45.37
C VAL A 496 -12.93 -2.13 -44.34
N LYS A 497 -13.73 -1.72 -43.35
CA LYS A 497 -13.31 -0.86 -42.24
C LYS A 497 -13.70 -1.47 -40.89
N LEU A 498 -12.83 -1.31 -39.91
CA LEU A 498 -13.14 -1.47 -38.50
C LEU A 498 -13.55 -0.10 -37.95
N GLU A 499 -14.77 0.02 -37.41
CA GLU A 499 -15.30 1.31 -36.96
C GLU A 499 -16.28 1.19 -35.80
N GLY A 500 -16.73 2.33 -35.26
CA GLY A 500 -17.70 2.36 -34.16
C GLY A 500 -17.20 1.77 -32.84
N TYR A 501 -15.88 1.68 -32.65
CA TYR A 501 -15.26 1.13 -31.44
C TYR A 501 -14.65 2.20 -30.54
N SER A 502 -14.60 1.92 -29.24
CA SER A 502 -13.86 2.73 -28.27
C SER A 502 -12.37 2.38 -28.33
N LYS A 503 -11.50 3.39 -28.51
CA LYS A 503 -10.02 3.23 -28.44
C LYS A 503 -9.53 2.75 -27.06
N PHE A 504 -10.39 2.82 -26.05
CA PHE A 504 -10.09 2.34 -24.70
C PHE A 504 -10.49 0.87 -24.49
N ALA A 505 -11.22 0.29 -25.44
CA ALA A 505 -11.63 -1.11 -25.42
C ALA A 505 -10.93 -1.92 -26.53
N PHE A 506 -10.67 -1.31 -27.68
CA PHE A 506 -10.02 -1.95 -28.81
C PHE A 506 -8.75 -1.19 -29.17
N ASP A 507 -7.62 -1.89 -29.12
CA ASP A 507 -6.37 -1.42 -29.72
C ASP A 507 -6.33 -1.86 -31.17
N VAL A 508 -6.50 -0.92 -32.09
CA VAL A 508 -6.48 -1.18 -33.54
C VAL A 508 -5.33 -0.40 -34.16
N GLU A 509 -4.37 -1.14 -34.73
CA GLU A 509 -3.22 -0.54 -35.41
C GLU A 509 -3.71 0.33 -36.58
N SER A 510 -3.22 1.57 -36.66
CA SER A 510 -3.73 2.58 -37.61
C SER A 510 -3.71 2.15 -39.09
N ASN A 511 -2.68 1.39 -39.50
CA ASN A 511 -2.55 0.84 -40.85
C ASN A 511 -3.42 -0.41 -41.11
N LYS A 512 -4.08 -0.96 -40.07
CA LYS A 512 -4.96 -2.13 -40.12
C LYS A 512 -6.44 -1.78 -39.90
N VAL A 513 -6.80 -0.49 -39.83
CA VAL A 513 -8.19 -0.04 -39.64
C VAL A 513 -9.03 -0.24 -40.90
N SER A 514 -8.43 -0.12 -42.09
CA SER A 514 -9.15 -0.26 -43.37
C SER A 514 -8.32 -0.95 -44.43
N LEU A 515 -8.96 -1.72 -45.31
CA LEU A 515 -8.32 -2.39 -46.43
C LEU A 515 -9.25 -2.39 -47.65
N THR A 516 -8.70 -2.07 -48.83
CA THR A 516 -9.47 -1.94 -50.08
C THR A 516 -9.01 -2.94 -51.13
N THR A 517 -9.94 -3.68 -51.74
CA THR A 517 -9.67 -4.57 -52.89
C THR A 517 -10.79 -4.45 -53.92
N ASP A 518 -10.52 -4.87 -55.14
CA ASP A 518 -11.48 -4.80 -56.25
C ASP A 518 -12.45 -6.00 -56.22
N GLY A 519 -13.76 -5.74 -56.30
CA GLY A 519 -14.77 -6.75 -56.56
C GLY A 519 -15.16 -6.76 -58.04
N TYR A 520 -15.37 -7.95 -58.58
CA TYR A 520 -15.80 -8.18 -59.96
C TYR A 520 -17.08 -8.97 -59.95
N THR A 521 -18.08 -8.55 -60.73
CA THR A 521 -19.23 -9.42 -61.05
C THR A 521 -18.91 -10.27 -62.27
N SER A 522 -19.59 -11.41 -62.38
CA SER A 522 -19.51 -12.31 -63.52
C SER A 522 -19.68 -11.56 -64.84
N SER A 523 -18.85 -11.88 -65.83
CA SER A 523 -18.89 -11.19 -67.13
C SER A 523 -20.14 -11.53 -67.96
N GLU A 524 -20.63 -12.77 -67.86
CA GLU A 524 -21.77 -13.33 -68.60
C GLU A 524 -21.68 -13.12 -70.13
N LYS A 525 -20.46 -13.08 -70.66
CA LYS A 525 -20.19 -12.80 -72.07
C LYS A 525 -20.32 -14.04 -72.94
N THR A 526 -20.79 -13.83 -74.18
CA THR A 526 -20.61 -14.79 -75.28
C THR A 526 -19.37 -14.42 -76.06
N ILE A 527 -18.37 -15.30 -76.04
CA ILE A 527 -17.12 -15.17 -76.77
C ILE A 527 -17.33 -15.72 -78.18
N ASN A 528 -17.12 -14.88 -79.19
CA ASN A 528 -17.29 -15.26 -80.58
C ASN A 528 -15.92 -15.45 -81.23
N ALA A 529 -15.77 -16.51 -82.01
CA ALA A 529 -14.60 -16.75 -82.85
C ALA A 529 -15.00 -17.14 -84.27
N ASN A 530 -14.07 -17.04 -85.21
CA ASN A 530 -14.23 -17.55 -86.57
C ASN A 530 -13.01 -18.39 -86.94
N SER A 531 -13.24 -19.68 -87.20
CA SER A 531 -12.18 -20.66 -87.48
C SER A 531 -11.36 -20.36 -88.73
N LEU A 532 -11.88 -19.57 -89.69
CA LEU A 532 -11.12 -19.13 -90.88
C LEU A 532 -10.15 -17.99 -90.57
N LYS A 533 -10.40 -17.23 -89.50
CA LYS A 533 -9.63 -16.02 -89.15
C LYS A 533 -8.70 -16.23 -87.96
N GLU A 534 -9.05 -17.17 -87.08
CA GLU A 534 -8.42 -17.37 -85.79
C GLU A 534 -8.01 -18.83 -85.63
N ASN A 535 -6.87 -19.07 -84.97
CA ASN A 535 -6.36 -20.41 -84.68
C ASN A 535 -6.71 -20.90 -83.27
N LYS A 536 -7.27 -20.04 -82.41
CA LYS A 536 -7.73 -20.38 -81.05
C LYS A 536 -8.75 -19.34 -80.56
N LEU A 537 -9.72 -19.80 -79.77
CA LEU A 537 -10.58 -18.96 -78.94
C LEU A 537 -10.01 -18.93 -77.51
N THR A 538 -9.78 -17.74 -76.96
CA THR A 538 -9.30 -17.58 -75.59
C THR A 538 -10.14 -16.60 -74.79
N TYR A 539 -10.38 -16.92 -73.51
CA TYR A 539 -10.99 -16.02 -72.54
C TYR A 539 -10.21 -16.02 -71.23
N LYS A 540 -10.11 -14.86 -70.58
CA LYS A 540 -9.55 -14.69 -69.24
C LYS A 540 -10.46 -13.78 -68.42
N GLY A 541 -10.90 -14.26 -67.26
CA GLY A 541 -11.77 -13.52 -66.34
C GLY A 541 -11.25 -13.58 -64.91
N VAL A 542 -11.52 -12.55 -64.11
CA VAL A 542 -11.18 -12.55 -62.68
C VAL A 542 -12.20 -13.43 -61.94
N VAL A 543 -11.74 -14.22 -60.98
CA VAL A 543 -12.60 -15.07 -60.13
C VAL A 543 -12.53 -14.72 -58.65
N MET A 544 -11.45 -14.05 -58.22
CA MET A 544 -11.29 -13.54 -56.86
C MET A 544 -10.17 -12.50 -56.83
N THR A 545 -10.29 -11.51 -55.94
CA THR A 545 -9.17 -10.67 -55.53
C THR A 545 -8.85 -10.85 -54.07
N GLU A 546 -7.57 -10.78 -53.74
CA GLU A 546 -7.07 -10.85 -52.38
C GLU A 546 -6.16 -9.66 -52.11
N ARG A 547 -6.32 -9.04 -50.94
CA ARG A 547 -5.33 -8.07 -50.45
C ARG A 547 -5.01 -8.34 -49.00
N GLU A 548 -3.73 -8.41 -48.70
CA GLU A 548 -3.19 -8.46 -47.34
C GLU A 548 -2.72 -7.05 -46.93
N VAL A 549 -2.76 -6.74 -45.63
CA VAL A 549 -2.26 -5.44 -45.15
C VAL A 549 -0.77 -5.30 -45.48
N GLY A 550 -0.41 -4.14 -46.04
CA GLY A 550 0.97 -3.83 -46.44
C GLY A 550 1.43 -4.51 -47.73
N LYS A 551 0.56 -5.23 -48.44
CA LYS A 551 0.88 -5.88 -49.72
C LYS A 551 -0.01 -5.38 -50.86
N ASP A 552 0.49 -5.57 -52.08
CA ASP A 552 -0.26 -5.33 -53.30
C ASP A 552 -1.40 -6.34 -53.48
N MET A 553 -2.44 -5.91 -54.19
CA MET A 553 -3.59 -6.75 -54.50
C MET A 553 -3.19 -7.89 -55.45
N LYS A 554 -3.57 -9.11 -55.09
CA LYS A 554 -3.46 -10.30 -55.95
C LYS A 554 -4.78 -10.55 -56.67
N VAL A 555 -4.68 -10.92 -57.93
CA VAL A 555 -5.84 -11.21 -58.80
C VAL A 555 -5.76 -12.65 -59.27
N PHE A 556 -6.81 -13.41 -58.99
CA PHE A 556 -6.96 -14.80 -59.38
C PHE A 556 -7.92 -14.88 -60.56
N ASN A 557 -7.59 -15.72 -61.54
CA ASN A 557 -8.29 -15.77 -62.81
C ASN A 557 -8.81 -17.16 -63.14
N GLU A 558 -9.74 -17.19 -64.07
CA GLU A 558 -10.01 -18.35 -64.89
C GLU A 558 -9.60 -18.08 -66.33
N VAL A 559 -9.23 -19.14 -67.03
CA VAL A 559 -8.80 -19.11 -68.42
C VAL A 559 -9.50 -20.23 -69.17
N LEU A 560 -10.02 -19.92 -70.34
CA LEU A 560 -10.62 -20.87 -71.28
C LEU A 560 -9.84 -20.77 -72.60
N ASN A 561 -9.54 -21.92 -73.19
CA ASN A 561 -8.86 -22.03 -74.48
C ASN A 561 -9.45 -23.17 -75.33
N ILE A 562 -9.79 -22.87 -76.58
CA ILE A 562 -10.23 -23.84 -77.59
C ILE A 562 -9.40 -23.63 -78.85
N PRO A 563 -8.51 -24.55 -79.25
CA PRO A 563 -7.86 -24.52 -80.56
C PRO A 563 -8.90 -24.59 -81.68
N LEU A 564 -8.71 -23.80 -82.74
CA LEU A 564 -9.63 -23.73 -83.87
C LEU A 564 -8.94 -24.24 -85.14
N LYS A 565 -9.68 -25.02 -85.93
CA LYS A 565 -9.25 -25.52 -87.22
C LYS A 565 -10.34 -25.26 -88.27
N PRO A 566 -10.00 -24.66 -89.43
CA PRO A 566 -10.90 -24.59 -90.57
C PRO A 566 -11.38 -25.97 -91.02
N LEU A 567 -12.61 -26.05 -91.51
CA LEU A 567 -13.10 -27.24 -92.19
C LEU A 567 -12.43 -27.34 -93.57
N SER A 568 -11.97 -28.54 -93.92
CA SER A 568 -11.56 -28.84 -95.29
C SER A 568 -12.78 -28.81 -96.22
N LYS A 569 -12.58 -28.36 -97.46
CA LYS A 569 -13.61 -28.50 -98.51
C LYS A 569 -14.06 -29.96 -98.66
N MET A 570 -15.34 -30.17 -98.90
CA MET A 570 -15.96 -31.51 -98.89
C MET A 570 -16.81 -31.74 -100.13
N ARG A 571 -17.04 -33.02 -100.49
CA ARG A 571 -18.03 -33.40 -101.50
C ARG A 571 -19.35 -33.80 -100.86
N THR A 572 -20.47 -33.71 -101.56
CA THR A 572 -21.75 -34.31 -101.10
C THR A 572 -21.54 -35.80 -100.79
N GLY A 573 -22.33 -36.43 -99.91
CA GLY A 573 -22.15 -37.86 -99.54
C GLY A 573 -20.94 -38.20 -98.65
N TYR A 574 -19.93 -37.33 -98.55
CA TYR A 574 -18.79 -37.52 -97.65
C TYR A 574 -19.07 -36.91 -96.27
N GLY A 575 -18.31 -37.33 -95.26
CA GLY A 575 -18.45 -36.84 -93.88
C GLY A 575 -17.19 -36.20 -93.32
N PHE A 576 -17.37 -35.22 -92.43
CA PHE A 576 -16.29 -34.55 -91.70
C PHE A 576 -16.41 -34.76 -90.19
N GLU A 577 -15.29 -34.60 -89.49
CA GLU A 577 -15.19 -34.62 -88.03
C GLU A 577 -15.28 -33.18 -87.49
N MET A 578 -15.79 -33.03 -86.27
CA MET A 578 -15.84 -31.74 -85.57
C MET A 578 -15.36 -31.91 -84.12
N PRO A 579 -14.05 -32.13 -83.89
CA PRO A 579 -13.51 -32.21 -82.55
C PRO A 579 -13.42 -30.82 -81.92
N VAL A 580 -13.82 -30.70 -80.66
CA VAL A 580 -13.71 -29.48 -79.86
C VAL A 580 -12.85 -29.77 -78.65
N ASP A 581 -11.56 -29.43 -78.77
CA ASP A 581 -10.57 -29.53 -77.72
C ASP A 581 -10.71 -28.37 -76.72
N PHE A 582 -11.44 -28.60 -75.64
CA PHE A 582 -11.71 -27.59 -74.64
C PHE A 582 -10.73 -27.69 -73.47
N SER A 583 -10.07 -26.58 -73.12
CA SER A 583 -9.24 -26.45 -71.91
C SER A 583 -9.72 -25.29 -71.05
N TYR A 584 -9.92 -25.54 -69.76
CA TYR A 584 -10.29 -24.55 -68.76
C TYR A 584 -9.39 -24.68 -67.52
N SER A 585 -9.00 -23.56 -66.93
CA SER A 585 -8.31 -23.51 -65.64
C SER A 585 -8.88 -22.40 -64.77
N ASN A 586 -8.94 -22.63 -63.47
CA ASN A 586 -9.38 -21.69 -62.46
C ASN A 586 -8.39 -21.71 -61.28
N ASP A 587 -7.80 -20.55 -60.99
CA ASP A 587 -6.73 -20.42 -60.00
C ASP A 587 -7.16 -20.82 -58.56
N ILE A 588 -8.46 -20.79 -58.26
CA ILE A 588 -9.02 -21.11 -56.93
C ILE A 588 -9.97 -22.33 -56.93
N GLY A 589 -10.15 -22.99 -58.08
CA GLY A 589 -10.84 -24.26 -58.19
C GLY A 589 -12.31 -24.27 -57.75
N THR A 590 -13.01 -23.13 -57.86
CA THR A 590 -14.38 -22.97 -57.36
C THR A 590 -15.48 -23.48 -58.29
N TRP A 591 -15.21 -23.60 -59.59
CA TRP A 591 -16.20 -24.09 -60.55
C TRP A 591 -16.10 -25.62 -60.74
N SER A 592 -17.22 -26.32 -60.55
CA SER A 592 -17.35 -27.77 -60.70
C SER A 592 -18.40 -28.20 -61.72
N GLY A 593 -18.96 -27.22 -62.46
CA GLY A 593 -20.05 -27.42 -63.38
C GLY A 593 -19.71 -28.27 -64.60
N ASP A 594 -20.73 -28.57 -65.38
CA ASP A 594 -20.62 -29.24 -66.65
C ASP A 594 -21.42 -28.50 -67.72
N PHE A 595 -21.02 -28.68 -68.97
CA PHE A 595 -21.70 -28.11 -70.13
C PHE A 595 -21.60 -29.09 -71.30
N GLY A 596 -22.54 -28.98 -72.24
CA GLY A 596 -22.48 -29.64 -73.53
C GLY A 596 -22.17 -28.66 -74.65
N VAL A 597 -21.94 -29.21 -75.83
CA VAL A 597 -21.57 -28.47 -77.02
C VAL A 597 -22.50 -28.90 -78.14
N ASN A 598 -23.02 -27.93 -78.88
CA ASN A 598 -23.90 -28.17 -80.01
C ASN A 598 -23.25 -27.62 -81.27
N MET A 599 -23.36 -28.37 -82.37
CA MET A 599 -23.09 -27.90 -83.71
C MET A 599 -24.42 -27.55 -84.38
N LEU A 600 -24.57 -26.31 -84.82
CA LEU A 600 -25.72 -25.80 -85.53
C LEU A 600 -25.40 -25.79 -87.02
N VAL A 601 -26.25 -26.46 -87.80
CA VAL A 601 -26.07 -26.61 -89.25
C VAL A 601 -27.35 -26.27 -90.02
N PRO A 602 -27.26 -25.71 -91.23
CA PRO A 602 -28.41 -25.52 -92.10
C PRO A 602 -29.05 -26.87 -92.45
N THR A 603 -30.39 -26.94 -92.46
CA THR A 603 -31.11 -28.17 -92.78
C THR A 603 -30.84 -28.72 -94.18
N GLU A 604 -30.36 -27.87 -95.10
CA GLU A 604 -30.01 -28.20 -96.48
C GLU A 604 -28.87 -29.23 -96.57
N ILE A 605 -28.03 -29.34 -95.54
CA ILE A 605 -26.90 -30.29 -95.49
C ILE A 605 -27.11 -31.42 -94.47
N VAL A 606 -28.33 -31.58 -93.96
CA VAL A 606 -28.66 -32.59 -92.96
C VAL A 606 -29.40 -33.74 -93.62
N ASP A 607 -28.88 -34.96 -93.49
CA ASP A 607 -29.68 -36.15 -93.78
C ASP A 607 -30.60 -36.45 -92.58
N ASN A 608 -31.89 -36.12 -92.73
CA ASN A 608 -32.91 -36.33 -91.70
C ASN A 608 -33.69 -37.64 -91.88
N SER A 609 -33.25 -38.53 -92.77
CA SER A 609 -34.01 -39.72 -93.14
C SER A 609 -34.05 -40.78 -92.02
N TYR A 610 -32.95 -40.89 -91.25
CA TYR A 610 -32.79 -41.96 -90.25
C TYR A 610 -32.29 -41.48 -88.89
N ILE A 611 -31.56 -40.36 -88.81
CA ILE A 611 -31.17 -39.71 -87.56
C ILE A 611 -31.91 -38.37 -87.46
N GLU A 612 -32.66 -38.21 -86.37
CA GLU A 612 -33.45 -36.99 -86.13
C GLU A 612 -32.64 -36.00 -85.30
N TYR A 613 -32.55 -34.76 -85.79
CA TYR A 613 -31.98 -33.63 -85.07
C TYR A 613 -33.06 -32.59 -84.77
N PRO A 614 -33.07 -31.97 -83.58
CA PRO A 614 -33.97 -30.85 -83.31
C PRO A 614 -33.75 -29.70 -84.31
N VAL A 615 -34.81 -29.25 -84.98
CA VAL A 615 -34.76 -28.17 -85.98
C VAL A 615 -35.53 -26.95 -85.49
N GLN A 616 -34.91 -25.78 -85.58
CA GLN A 616 -35.56 -24.49 -85.36
C GLN A 616 -35.14 -23.50 -86.46
N LYS A 617 -36.10 -22.86 -87.13
CA LYS A 617 -35.85 -21.86 -88.20
C LYS A 617 -34.85 -22.33 -89.27
N LYS A 618 -35.03 -23.54 -89.80
CA LYS A 618 -34.14 -24.19 -90.81
C LYS A 618 -32.70 -24.46 -90.34
N ILE A 619 -32.44 -24.45 -89.04
CA ILE A 619 -31.17 -24.84 -88.44
C ILE A 619 -31.38 -26.09 -87.61
N ALA A 620 -30.64 -27.15 -87.91
CA ALA A 620 -30.60 -28.37 -87.11
C ALA A 620 -29.54 -28.24 -86.01
N THR A 621 -29.86 -28.74 -84.82
CA THR A 621 -28.95 -28.82 -83.67
C THR A 621 -28.41 -30.23 -83.55
N VAL A 622 -27.13 -30.40 -83.85
CA VAL A 622 -26.39 -31.66 -83.72
C VAL A 622 -25.61 -31.63 -82.41
N PRO A 623 -26.02 -32.39 -81.37
CA PRO A 623 -25.28 -32.42 -80.11
C PRO A 623 -23.93 -33.14 -80.29
N LEU A 624 -22.88 -32.62 -79.67
CA LEU A 624 -21.59 -33.29 -79.57
C LEU A 624 -21.51 -34.07 -78.26
N GLU A 625 -21.00 -35.29 -78.35
CA GLU A 625 -20.73 -36.15 -77.21
C GLU A 625 -19.38 -35.81 -76.60
N LYS A 626 -19.30 -35.82 -75.27
CA LYS A 626 -18.05 -35.68 -74.55
C LYS A 626 -17.36 -37.04 -74.47
N THR A 627 -16.34 -37.26 -75.29
CA THR A 627 -15.65 -38.54 -75.44
C THR A 627 -14.46 -38.68 -74.50
N SER A 628 -13.87 -37.54 -74.07
CA SER A 628 -12.81 -37.51 -73.07
C SER A 628 -13.02 -36.36 -72.09
N SER A 629 -12.73 -36.60 -70.81
CA SER A 629 -12.72 -35.58 -69.77
C SER A 629 -11.64 -35.88 -68.74
N THR A 630 -10.73 -34.93 -68.54
CA THR A 630 -9.68 -35.00 -67.54
C THR A 630 -9.75 -33.79 -66.62
N LYS A 631 -9.92 -34.04 -65.32
CA LYS A 631 -9.87 -33.03 -64.26
C LYS A 631 -8.57 -33.18 -63.51
N THR A 632 -7.81 -32.10 -63.38
CA THR A 632 -6.61 -32.07 -62.54
C THR A 632 -6.74 -30.96 -61.50
N LYS A 633 -6.24 -31.22 -60.30
CA LYS A 633 -6.19 -30.25 -59.21
C LYS A 633 -4.74 -30.11 -58.76
N ASN A 634 -4.26 -28.88 -58.68
CA ASN A 634 -2.92 -28.56 -58.20
C ASN A 634 -3.04 -27.46 -57.13
N GLY A 635 -2.93 -27.85 -55.86
CA GLY A 635 -3.24 -26.95 -54.74
C GLY A 635 -4.69 -26.49 -54.75
N GLU A 636 -4.91 -25.18 -54.69
CA GLU A 636 -6.25 -24.58 -54.80
C GLU A 636 -6.74 -24.47 -56.26
N SER A 637 -5.84 -24.55 -57.23
CA SER A 637 -6.21 -24.41 -58.65
C SER A 637 -6.77 -25.71 -59.22
N ALA A 638 -7.73 -25.58 -60.13
CA ALA A 638 -8.31 -26.71 -60.86
C ALA A 638 -8.21 -26.46 -62.37
N SER A 639 -8.00 -27.52 -63.14
CA SER A 639 -8.11 -27.48 -64.59
C SER A 639 -8.93 -28.64 -65.14
N LEU A 640 -9.62 -28.38 -66.25
CA LEU A 640 -10.51 -29.29 -66.95
C LEU A 640 -10.10 -29.31 -68.42
N LYS A 641 -9.87 -30.51 -68.95
CA LYS A 641 -9.74 -30.75 -70.39
C LYS A 641 -10.84 -31.68 -70.84
N ASN A 642 -11.64 -31.23 -71.80
CA ASN A 642 -12.69 -32.03 -72.41
C ASN A 642 -12.45 -32.12 -73.92
N LEU A 643 -12.74 -33.28 -74.49
CA LEU A 643 -12.88 -33.46 -75.93
C LEU A 643 -14.37 -33.71 -76.21
N TYR A 644 -14.96 -32.87 -77.06
CA TYR A 644 -16.30 -33.09 -77.59
C TYR A 644 -16.21 -33.45 -79.06
N GLU A 645 -16.92 -34.49 -79.48
CA GLU A 645 -16.93 -34.99 -80.84
C GLU A 645 -18.36 -35.28 -81.26
N LEU A 646 -18.59 -35.43 -82.57
CA LEU A 646 -19.88 -35.87 -83.07
C LEU A 646 -20.21 -37.27 -82.51
N GLN A 647 -21.51 -37.58 -82.40
CA GLN A 647 -21.94 -38.94 -82.07
C GLN A 647 -21.32 -39.96 -83.04
N HIS A 648 -21.16 -41.19 -82.60
CA HIS A 648 -20.76 -42.27 -83.50
C HIS A 648 -21.93 -42.67 -84.41
N ILE A 649 -21.64 -42.92 -85.69
CA ILE A 649 -22.62 -43.32 -86.70
C ILE A 649 -22.28 -44.69 -87.28
N ASN A 650 -23.33 -45.48 -87.53
CA ASN A 650 -23.28 -46.74 -88.24
C ASN A 650 -23.93 -46.55 -89.62
N VAL A 651 -23.27 -47.00 -90.67
CA VAL A 651 -23.75 -46.85 -92.06
C VAL A 651 -24.24 -48.20 -92.55
N GLU A 652 -25.45 -48.27 -93.07
CA GLU A 652 -26.00 -49.49 -93.65
C GLU A 652 -25.38 -49.77 -95.03
N ARG A 653 -24.74 -50.94 -95.19
CA ARG A 653 -23.83 -51.25 -96.31
C ARG A 653 -24.45 -51.09 -97.71
N LYS A 654 -25.73 -51.38 -97.87
CA LYS A 654 -26.39 -51.39 -99.19
C LYS A 654 -27.08 -50.08 -99.55
N THR A 655 -27.51 -49.31 -98.55
CA THR A 655 -28.37 -48.14 -98.75
C THR A 655 -27.65 -46.84 -98.43
N GLY A 656 -26.58 -46.89 -97.62
CA GLY A 656 -25.92 -45.70 -97.09
C GLY A 656 -26.68 -45.03 -95.94
N HIS A 657 -27.80 -45.60 -95.48
CA HIS A 657 -28.59 -45.02 -94.38
C HIS A 657 -27.79 -44.98 -93.08
N LEU A 658 -27.94 -43.88 -92.35
CA LEU A 658 -27.18 -43.60 -91.12
C LEU A 658 -28.01 -43.96 -89.89
N PHE A 659 -27.38 -44.66 -88.94
CA PHE A 659 -28.00 -45.03 -87.67
C PHE A 659 -27.08 -44.69 -86.49
N SER A 660 -27.63 -44.08 -85.45
CA SER A 660 -26.94 -43.87 -84.18
C SER A 660 -26.72 -45.19 -83.42
N ASP A 661 -25.73 -45.22 -82.51
CA ASP A 661 -25.48 -46.40 -81.66
C ASP A 661 -26.71 -46.82 -80.84
N GLU A 662 -27.50 -45.86 -80.37
CA GLU A 662 -28.72 -46.14 -79.61
C GLU A 662 -29.78 -46.81 -80.49
N GLN A 663 -29.94 -46.39 -81.75
CA GLN A 663 -30.84 -47.05 -82.71
C GLN A 663 -30.39 -48.48 -83.03
N VAL A 664 -29.08 -48.71 -83.18
CA VAL A 664 -28.52 -50.05 -83.40
C VAL A 664 -28.76 -50.93 -82.19
N LYS A 665 -28.45 -50.43 -80.98
CA LYS A 665 -28.69 -51.13 -79.71
C LYS A 665 -30.16 -51.48 -79.52
N ASN A 666 -31.06 -50.58 -79.90
CA ASN A 666 -32.51 -50.76 -79.80
C ASN A 666 -33.12 -51.57 -80.96
N LYS A 667 -32.29 -52.08 -81.89
CA LYS A 667 -32.72 -52.87 -83.06
C LYS A 667 -33.80 -52.15 -83.88
N ASP A 668 -33.53 -50.89 -84.25
CA ASP A 668 -34.41 -50.09 -85.10
C ASP A 668 -34.86 -50.90 -86.33
N LYS A 669 -36.19 -51.06 -86.49
CA LYS A 669 -36.80 -51.89 -87.55
C LYS A 669 -36.47 -51.43 -88.97
N ARG A 670 -35.96 -50.20 -89.11
CA ARG A 670 -35.52 -49.63 -90.38
C ARG A 670 -34.19 -50.21 -90.86
N ILE A 671 -33.41 -50.83 -89.98
CA ILE A 671 -32.15 -51.53 -90.32
C ILE A 671 -32.51 -52.87 -90.99
N LYS A 672 -32.13 -53.03 -92.25
CA LYS A 672 -32.42 -54.21 -93.10
C LYS A 672 -31.16 -54.96 -93.53
N TYR A 673 -30.00 -54.32 -93.51
CA TYR A 673 -28.73 -54.88 -93.98
C TYR A 673 -27.60 -54.68 -92.97
N ASP A 674 -26.47 -55.35 -93.22
CA ASP A 674 -25.28 -55.24 -92.37
C ASP A 674 -24.78 -53.80 -92.26
N LEU A 675 -24.36 -53.43 -91.05
CA LEU A 675 -23.82 -52.12 -90.75
C LEU A 675 -22.30 -52.11 -90.86
N VAL A 676 -21.74 -50.98 -91.29
CA VAL A 676 -20.31 -50.68 -91.24
C VAL A 676 -20.07 -49.48 -90.33
N ASN A 677 -18.90 -49.46 -89.68
CA ASN A 677 -18.49 -48.37 -88.80
C ASN A 677 -18.32 -47.06 -89.62
N GLY A 678 -19.19 -46.08 -89.37
CA GLY A 678 -19.17 -44.76 -89.99
C GLY A 678 -18.31 -43.73 -89.26
N ASN A 679 -17.69 -44.11 -88.14
CA ASN A 679 -16.93 -43.27 -87.22
C ASN A 679 -17.76 -42.10 -86.65
N ARG A 680 -17.12 -41.07 -86.11
CA ARG A 680 -17.76 -39.88 -85.52
C ARG A 680 -17.81 -38.74 -86.53
N LYS A 681 -18.55 -38.93 -87.62
CA LYS A 681 -18.59 -38.00 -88.76
C LYS A 681 -19.99 -37.49 -89.07
N PHE A 682 -20.08 -36.21 -89.45
CA PHE A 682 -21.30 -35.64 -89.99
C PHE A 682 -21.29 -35.83 -91.50
N TYR A 683 -22.13 -36.71 -92.01
CA TYR A 683 -22.22 -37.03 -93.44
C TYR A 683 -23.19 -36.10 -94.14
N LEU A 684 -22.76 -35.55 -95.27
CA LEU A 684 -23.59 -34.74 -96.15
C LEU A 684 -24.53 -35.65 -96.97
N PRO A 685 -25.77 -35.23 -97.27
CA PRO A 685 -26.64 -35.95 -98.19
C PRO A 685 -25.96 -36.20 -99.53
N ILE A 686 -26.09 -37.41 -100.10
CA ILE A 686 -25.50 -37.76 -101.41
C ILE A 686 -26.03 -36.82 -102.51
N TRP A 687 -27.33 -36.58 -102.49
CA TRP A 687 -28.06 -35.71 -103.43
C TRP A 687 -28.14 -34.25 -102.95
N GLY A 688 -27.19 -33.81 -102.11
CA GLY A 688 -27.07 -32.41 -101.68
C GLY A 688 -26.58 -31.49 -102.80
N HIS A 689 -26.55 -30.19 -102.52
CA HIS A 689 -26.09 -29.16 -103.45
C HIS A 689 -24.65 -28.71 -103.12
N VAL A 690 -23.93 -28.26 -104.16
CA VAL A 690 -22.66 -27.54 -103.98
C VAL A 690 -22.93 -26.13 -103.47
N GLY A 691 -22.02 -25.60 -102.65
CA GLY A 691 -22.15 -24.26 -102.09
C GLY A 691 -21.39 -24.07 -100.78
N GLU A 692 -21.51 -22.86 -100.24
CA GLU A 692 -20.94 -22.47 -98.95
C GLU A 692 -22.03 -22.54 -97.88
N TYR A 693 -21.77 -23.34 -96.85
CA TYR A 693 -22.71 -23.55 -95.76
C TYR A 693 -22.11 -23.01 -94.45
N PRO A 694 -22.76 -22.06 -93.77
CA PRO A 694 -22.30 -21.58 -92.47
C PRO A 694 -22.66 -22.58 -91.37
N LEU A 695 -21.70 -22.94 -90.53
CA LEU A 695 -21.89 -23.79 -89.35
C LEU A 695 -21.51 -23.00 -88.10
N LYS A 696 -22.13 -23.34 -86.97
CA LYS A 696 -21.73 -22.80 -85.67
C LYS A 696 -21.50 -23.92 -84.68
N VAL A 697 -20.50 -23.78 -83.83
CA VAL A 697 -20.30 -24.65 -82.68
C VAL A 697 -20.40 -23.80 -81.43
N GLU A 698 -21.33 -24.12 -80.54
CA GLU A 698 -21.62 -23.32 -79.36
C GLU A 698 -21.74 -24.15 -78.08
N SER A 699 -21.39 -23.53 -76.96
CA SER A 699 -21.67 -24.09 -75.63
C SER A 699 -23.17 -24.02 -75.33
N ASN A 700 -23.76 -25.12 -74.86
CA ASN A 700 -25.18 -25.18 -74.49
C ASN A 700 -25.51 -24.58 -73.11
N GLY A 701 -24.49 -24.12 -72.37
CA GLY A 701 -24.62 -23.58 -71.01
C GLY A 701 -23.44 -22.66 -70.65
N PRO A 702 -23.57 -21.87 -69.57
CA PRO A 702 -22.51 -20.99 -69.10
C PRO A 702 -21.35 -21.78 -68.48
N ILE A 703 -20.13 -21.28 -68.68
CA ILE A 703 -18.88 -21.92 -68.29
C ILE A 703 -18.15 -21.03 -67.28
N GLY A 704 -17.61 -21.65 -66.23
CA GLY A 704 -16.79 -20.98 -65.25
C GLY A 704 -17.55 -20.04 -64.31
N VAL A 705 -16.79 -19.33 -63.47
CA VAL A 705 -17.32 -18.35 -62.51
C VAL A 705 -17.86 -17.11 -63.23
N ASN A 706 -17.25 -16.72 -64.37
CA ASN A 706 -17.73 -15.59 -65.18
C ASN A 706 -18.87 -15.96 -66.15
N GLN A 707 -19.40 -17.18 -66.05
CA GLN A 707 -20.60 -17.63 -66.75
C GLN A 707 -20.53 -17.38 -68.28
N VAL A 708 -19.35 -17.59 -68.86
CA VAL A 708 -19.13 -17.30 -70.29
C VAL A 708 -19.72 -18.38 -71.17
N LYS A 709 -20.17 -18.00 -72.35
CA LYS A 709 -20.53 -18.91 -73.44
C LYS A 709 -19.56 -18.74 -74.59
N PHE A 710 -19.41 -19.74 -75.44
CA PHE A 710 -18.65 -19.58 -76.69
C PHE A 710 -19.52 -19.89 -77.91
N VAL A 711 -19.22 -19.20 -79.01
CA VAL A 711 -19.76 -19.46 -80.34
C VAL A 711 -18.60 -19.40 -81.33
N ILE A 712 -18.35 -20.50 -82.02
CA ILE A 712 -17.31 -20.61 -83.04
C ILE A 712 -18.01 -20.73 -84.39
N ASN A 713 -17.73 -19.78 -85.28
CA ASN A 713 -18.24 -19.81 -86.64
C ASN A 713 -17.29 -20.64 -87.53
N HIS A 714 -17.88 -21.54 -88.30
CA HIS A 714 -17.24 -22.35 -89.32
C HIS A 714 -17.95 -22.15 -90.64
N GLU A 715 -17.26 -22.47 -91.73
CA GLU A 715 -17.81 -22.47 -93.08
C GLU A 715 -17.39 -23.76 -93.74
N LEU A 716 -18.36 -24.48 -94.30
CA LEU A 716 -18.12 -25.68 -95.08
C LEU A 716 -18.32 -25.34 -96.55
N ASN A 717 -17.24 -25.46 -97.33
CA ASN A 717 -17.30 -25.39 -98.77
C ASN A 717 -17.56 -26.80 -99.33
N VAL A 718 -18.79 -27.02 -99.80
CA VAL A 718 -19.17 -28.21 -100.56
C VAL A 718 -18.88 -27.94 -102.03
N PHE A 719 -17.75 -28.43 -102.51
CA PHE A 719 -17.19 -27.99 -103.80
C PHE A 719 -17.51 -28.90 -104.99
N ALA A 720 -17.99 -30.12 -104.75
CA ALA A 720 -18.36 -31.08 -105.80
C ALA A 720 -19.31 -32.16 -105.27
N HIS A 721 -19.87 -32.97 -106.17
CA HIS A 721 -20.79 -34.05 -105.82
C HIS A 721 -20.06 -35.40 -105.64
N MET A 722 -20.59 -36.29 -104.78
CA MET A 722 -20.13 -37.68 -104.76
C MET A 722 -20.55 -38.43 -106.02
N ILE A 723 -21.80 -38.23 -106.46
CA ILE A 723 -22.31 -38.81 -107.70
C ILE A 723 -22.57 -37.66 -108.67
N ALA A 724 -21.83 -37.65 -109.77
CA ALA A 724 -22.06 -36.70 -110.85
C ALA A 724 -23.42 -36.99 -111.51
N HIS A 725 -24.22 -35.94 -111.65
CA HIS A 725 -25.42 -35.95 -112.50
C HIS A 725 -25.15 -35.20 -113.82
N MET A 726 -26.03 -35.38 -114.81
CA MET A 726 -25.82 -34.86 -116.17
C MET A 726 -25.57 -33.35 -116.23
N ASP A 727 -26.16 -32.60 -115.31
CA ASP A 727 -26.07 -31.14 -115.21
C ASP A 727 -25.06 -30.64 -114.15
N SER A 728 -24.15 -31.50 -113.68
CA SER A 728 -23.15 -31.10 -112.68
C SER A 728 -22.20 -30.03 -113.23
N GLU A 729 -22.10 -28.90 -112.54
CA GLU A 729 -21.14 -27.84 -112.86
C GLU A 729 -19.70 -28.21 -112.44
N THR A 730 -19.53 -29.29 -111.67
CA THR A 730 -18.28 -29.71 -111.02
C THR A 730 -17.76 -31.06 -111.51
N LEU A 731 -18.13 -31.49 -112.73
CA LEU A 731 -17.80 -32.81 -113.29
C LEU A 731 -16.34 -33.27 -113.15
N LYS A 732 -15.37 -32.35 -113.21
CA LYS A 732 -13.94 -32.67 -113.06
C LYS A 732 -13.54 -33.01 -111.63
N ASP A 733 -14.29 -32.49 -110.67
CA ASP A 733 -14.05 -32.61 -109.24
C ASP A 733 -14.98 -33.64 -108.57
N ASP A 734 -16.05 -34.08 -109.24
CA ASP A 734 -17.00 -35.09 -108.75
C ASP A 734 -16.32 -36.47 -108.54
N ALA A 735 -16.80 -37.25 -107.56
CA ALA A 735 -16.13 -38.50 -107.18
C ALA A 735 -16.46 -39.70 -108.08
N ILE A 736 -17.73 -39.87 -108.44
CA ILE A 736 -18.24 -41.01 -109.22
C ILE A 736 -19.07 -40.46 -110.37
N LEU A 737 -18.66 -40.76 -111.61
CA LEU A 737 -19.45 -40.45 -112.80
C LEU A 737 -20.36 -41.63 -113.13
N ILE A 738 -21.68 -41.43 -113.01
CA ILE A 738 -22.67 -42.40 -113.50
C ILE A 738 -23.17 -41.90 -114.85
N LYS A 739 -22.89 -42.69 -115.90
CA LYS A 739 -23.36 -42.41 -117.24
C LYS A 739 -24.31 -43.51 -117.68
N PRO A 740 -25.55 -43.20 -118.12
CA PRO A 740 -26.39 -44.20 -118.74
C PRO A 740 -25.73 -44.70 -120.02
N VAL A 741 -25.70 -46.01 -120.17
CA VAL A 741 -25.20 -46.70 -121.37
C VAL A 741 -26.40 -47.34 -122.08
N ASN A 742 -26.43 -47.26 -123.41
CA ASN A 742 -27.45 -47.96 -124.18
C ASN A 742 -27.15 -49.47 -124.12
N SER A 743 -28.10 -50.32 -123.73
CA SER A 743 -27.87 -51.77 -123.68
C SER A 743 -27.45 -52.34 -125.03
N ASP A 744 -27.94 -51.77 -126.13
CA ASP A 744 -27.68 -52.26 -127.49
C ASP A 744 -26.26 -51.90 -127.96
N ASP A 745 -25.76 -50.74 -127.54
CA ASP A 745 -24.39 -50.28 -127.79
C ASP A 745 -23.88 -49.50 -126.56
N PRO A 746 -23.37 -50.21 -125.53
CA PRO A 746 -23.03 -49.59 -124.25
C PRO A 746 -21.89 -48.58 -124.36
N PHE A 747 -20.98 -48.82 -125.30
CA PHE A 747 -19.75 -48.05 -125.45
C PHE A 747 -19.45 -47.77 -126.94
N PRO A 748 -20.22 -46.88 -127.59
CA PRO A 748 -20.09 -46.56 -129.02
C PRO A 748 -18.72 -45.99 -129.41
N LYS A 749 -17.91 -45.61 -128.41
CA LYS A 749 -16.57 -45.03 -128.57
C LYS A 749 -15.45 -45.98 -128.10
N GLY A 750 -15.75 -47.26 -127.90
CA GLY A 750 -14.82 -48.27 -127.37
C GLY A 750 -14.96 -48.49 -125.87
N LEU A 751 -14.62 -49.71 -125.40
CA LEU A 751 -14.68 -50.07 -123.99
C LEU A 751 -13.86 -49.09 -123.13
N PRO A 752 -14.41 -48.61 -121.99
CA PRO A 752 -13.66 -47.78 -121.08
C PRO A 752 -12.43 -48.52 -120.55
N GLU A 753 -11.37 -47.76 -120.26
CA GLU A 753 -10.13 -48.30 -119.71
C GLU A 753 -10.39 -49.07 -118.40
N GLY A 754 -9.89 -50.30 -118.31
CA GLY A 754 -10.07 -51.19 -117.15
C GLY A 754 -11.34 -52.06 -117.17
N TRP A 755 -12.22 -51.91 -118.16
CA TRP A 755 -13.41 -52.75 -118.31
C TRP A 755 -13.12 -54.00 -119.13
N THR A 756 -13.71 -55.14 -118.74
CA THR A 756 -13.55 -56.42 -119.41
C THR A 756 -14.76 -56.78 -120.26
N GLU A 757 -14.58 -57.77 -121.15
CA GLU A 757 -15.67 -58.32 -121.95
C GLU A 757 -16.78 -58.98 -121.09
N SER A 758 -16.41 -59.48 -119.89
CA SER A 758 -17.37 -59.96 -118.89
C SER A 758 -18.27 -58.82 -118.37
N ASP A 759 -17.70 -57.63 -118.16
CA ASP A 759 -18.46 -56.46 -117.71
C ASP A 759 -19.42 -55.96 -118.79
N LEU A 760 -19.00 -56.04 -120.07
CA LEU A 760 -19.86 -55.73 -121.21
C LEU A 760 -21.05 -56.70 -121.31
N ASN A 761 -20.81 -58.00 -121.09
CA ASN A 761 -21.87 -59.02 -121.08
C ASN A 761 -22.82 -58.87 -119.89
N TRP A 762 -22.34 -58.35 -118.76
CA TRP A 762 -23.19 -58.05 -117.60
C TRP A 762 -24.16 -56.89 -117.88
N ILE A 763 -23.75 -55.85 -118.63
CA ILE A 763 -24.63 -54.72 -119.02
C ILE A 763 -25.73 -55.15 -120.00
N LYS A 764 -25.46 -56.16 -120.85
CA LYS A 764 -26.42 -56.66 -121.87
C LYS A 764 -27.46 -57.64 -121.31
N LYS A 765 -27.34 -58.06 -120.05
CA LYS A 765 -28.32 -58.87 -119.32
C LYS A 765 -29.28 -57.98 -118.55
#